data_AF-A0A2N2LMA9-F1
#
_entry.id   AF-A0A2N2LMA9-F1
#
_cell.length_a   1.000
_cell.length_b   1.000
_cell.length_c   1.000
_cell.angle_alpha   90.00
_cell.angle_beta   90.00
_cell.angle_gamma   90.00
#
_symmetry.space_group_name_H-M   'P 1'
#
loop_
_entity.id
_entity.type
_entity.pdbx_description
1 polymer ?
#
loop_
_entity_poly.entity_id
_entity_poly.type
_entity_poly.pdbx_seq_one_letter_code
_entity_poly.pdbx_strand_id
1 'polypeptide(L)'
;MTTTPNLDPKDMATAYDAQAVEQPLYEWWERSGYFKPNHPGARSFTVIMPPPNLTGELHMGHALTNTVEDALVRWHRMLGDDTLWLPGVDHAAIAVNAIIERDLAREGISRHDIGRDEFLNRTWEFVRRSRDRISTQHRRLGASADWSREAFTMDEQREKSVRTTFKNLYNDGLIYRAERLINWCVDCGSAISDIEVEYEDEPGSFWHVRYAIAEVDGTPIGRDIVIATTRPETIPADTALAVHPEDPRYAGLIGKRAIVPTNGRLIPIIGDAAVSIESGSGALKVTPGHDPVDFEIGERHGLEIISIMNPDGTLNEHAGQYRGVERFAARKALVADLEAAGRLEKVEPYTHAIGHCQRSRTIVEPLISMQWWVDARTLAKPAIEAVTDGRIKFVPERFERTYLQWMENIRDWCISRQIWWGHRIPVWYCDACQHQTVAIETPTRCESCNSEAIRQDEDTLDTWFSSGLWPHSTLGWPDQTDDLKRFYPTQVMETGYDIIFFWVARMVMLSLYNMGGVVPFETVYLHGLVRAPDGAKMSKSRGNVVDPLEVIAKVGTDGLRYALVSGTSPGNDQRITDDRLESGRNFSNKLWNASRFVLQMVESSDDLTLPAPATGALEDRWVLSRLATVVDDSTRLMERFELSEALRQVRDFFWDEFADWYIEVAKVRVRAGDRTPVAVLVHVLDQVLRLLHPIMPYVTEEIWQRLVTISPDPGGASALIVARYPLAATERRDEDAERQFGAVQDFIRGIRNIRAEKRVDAGRWVEAYIVAADVTAAATTLQEAIENLCRARPLHIVATADAAPSEGVVTSVLATGLVVLPMAGLFDPAAERARIEKQIAEVEAEVGRQEAKLSNEAFRSKAPADVVGKEEERLATARTRLEGLRASLTEIG
;
A
#
# COMPACT_ATOMS: atom_id res chain seq x y z
N MET A 1 36.60 12.43 -6.58
CA MET A 1 36.15 13.84 -6.46
C MET A 1 35.15 14.10 -7.57
N THR A 2 33.90 13.65 -7.36
CA THR A 2 32.78 14.01 -8.23
C THR A 2 32.41 15.44 -7.90
N THR A 3 32.59 16.35 -8.86
CA THR A 3 32.29 17.77 -8.72
C THR A 3 30.81 17.95 -8.40
N THR A 4 30.54 18.49 -7.21
CA THR A 4 29.26 19.10 -6.82
C THR A 4 28.80 20.01 -7.97
N PRO A 5 27.52 19.99 -8.38
CA PRO A 5 27.05 20.94 -9.37
C PRO A 5 27.33 22.35 -8.84
N ASN A 6 28.12 23.14 -9.57
CA ASN A 6 28.48 24.50 -9.19
C ASN A 6 27.26 25.41 -9.41
N LEU A 7 26.30 25.34 -8.50
CA LEU A 7 25.04 26.07 -8.56
C LEU A 7 25.22 27.41 -7.85
N ASP A 8 24.87 28.50 -8.55
CA ASP A 8 24.76 29.81 -7.90
C ASP A 8 23.57 29.77 -6.92
N PRO A 9 23.78 30.04 -5.61
CA PRO A 9 22.71 29.99 -4.63
C PRO A 9 21.58 31.01 -4.87
N LYS A 10 21.84 32.07 -5.66
CA LYS A 10 20.85 33.11 -5.96
C LYS A 10 20.14 32.90 -7.30
N ASP A 11 20.65 32.01 -8.15
CA ASP A 11 20.05 31.66 -9.44
C ASP A 11 19.00 30.55 -9.27
N MET A 12 17.79 30.96 -8.89
CA MET A 12 16.63 30.09 -8.70
C MET A 12 15.42 30.66 -9.41
N ALA A 13 14.75 29.81 -10.20
CA ALA A 13 13.49 30.13 -10.87
C ALA A 13 12.39 30.51 -9.86
N THR A 14 11.38 31.25 -10.33
CA THR A 14 10.24 31.70 -9.49
C THR A 14 9.27 30.58 -9.14
N ALA A 15 9.38 29.42 -9.77
CA ALA A 15 8.64 28.20 -9.44
C ALA A 15 9.59 27.00 -9.59
N TYR A 16 9.34 25.95 -8.81
CA TYR A 16 10.08 24.70 -8.91
C TYR A 16 9.66 23.94 -10.16
N ASP A 17 10.64 23.52 -10.96
CA ASP A 17 10.44 22.64 -12.11
C ASP A 17 11.06 21.27 -11.83
N ALA A 18 10.22 20.33 -11.41
CA ALA A 18 10.63 18.96 -11.12
C ALA A 18 11.27 18.27 -12.34
N GLN A 19 10.79 18.54 -13.56
CA GLN A 19 11.28 17.85 -14.76
C GLN A 19 12.72 18.23 -15.10
N ALA A 20 13.12 19.47 -14.77
CA ALA A 20 14.48 19.94 -14.97
C ALA A 20 15.48 19.40 -13.93
N VAL A 21 15.00 18.96 -12.76
CA VAL A 21 15.85 18.65 -11.59
C VAL A 21 15.97 17.15 -11.34
N GLU A 22 14.86 16.40 -11.38
CA GLU A 22 14.81 15.06 -10.79
C GLU A 22 15.73 14.05 -11.50
N GLN A 23 15.67 13.98 -12.84
CA GLN A 23 16.44 12.99 -13.58
C GLN A 23 17.96 13.22 -13.51
N PRO A 24 18.50 14.44 -13.78
CA PRO A 24 19.93 14.70 -13.65
C PRO A 24 20.46 14.44 -12.22
N LEU A 25 19.67 14.79 -11.21
CA LEU A 25 20.05 14.60 -9.82
C LEU A 25 20.11 13.12 -9.45
N TYR A 26 19.13 12.33 -9.91
CA TYR A 26 19.14 10.88 -9.71
C TYR A 26 20.39 10.22 -10.32
N GLU A 27 20.71 10.56 -11.57
CA GLU A 27 21.89 10.05 -12.26
C GLU A 27 23.19 10.42 -11.55
N TRP A 28 23.25 11.62 -10.95
CA TRP A 28 24.38 12.02 -10.13
C TRP A 28 24.50 11.21 -8.84
N TRP A 29 23.41 10.94 -8.12
CA TRP A 29 23.44 10.10 -6.93
C TRP A 29 23.89 8.66 -7.24
N GLU A 30 23.31 8.05 -8.27
CA GLU A 30 23.61 6.67 -8.67
C GLU A 30 25.09 6.54 -9.09
N ARG A 31 25.57 7.44 -9.95
CA ARG A 31 26.97 7.47 -10.41
C ARG A 31 27.96 7.74 -9.28
N SER A 32 27.57 8.52 -8.27
CA SER A 32 28.41 8.81 -7.10
C SER A 32 28.43 7.67 -6.08
N GLY A 33 27.58 6.65 -6.26
CA GLY A 33 27.56 5.46 -5.42
C GLY A 33 26.89 5.65 -4.06
N TYR A 34 26.08 6.71 -3.88
CA TYR A 34 25.45 7.02 -2.59
C TYR A 34 24.38 6.00 -2.14
N PHE A 35 23.95 5.12 -3.03
CA PHE A 35 22.96 4.07 -2.73
C PHE A 35 23.58 2.82 -2.10
N LYS A 36 24.92 2.71 -2.14
CA LYS A 36 25.65 1.53 -1.71
C LYS A 36 26.04 1.62 -0.23
N PRO A 37 26.12 0.47 0.48
CA PRO A 37 26.78 0.42 1.78
C PRO A 37 28.22 0.96 1.69
N ASN A 38 28.59 1.87 2.59
CA ASN A 38 29.89 2.55 2.58
C ASN A 38 30.43 2.85 4.00
N HIS A 39 29.80 2.30 5.04
CA HIS A 39 30.17 2.51 6.44
C HIS A 39 30.56 1.18 7.12
N PRO A 40 31.70 0.57 6.72
CA PRO A 40 32.12 -0.69 7.30
C PRO A 40 32.34 -0.55 8.81
N GLY A 41 31.69 -1.43 9.58
CA GLY A 41 31.74 -1.42 11.05
C GLY A 41 30.64 -0.64 11.74
N ALA A 42 29.85 0.17 11.02
CA ALA A 42 28.60 0.74 11.56
C ALA A 42 27.52 -0.35 11.73
N ARG A 43 26.41 -0.03 12.38
CA ARG A 43 25.22 -0.90 12.39
C ARG A 43 24.69 -1.04 10.96
N SER A 44 24.30 -2.24 10.54
CA SER A 44 23.63 -2.45 9.25
C SER A 44 22.14 -2.16 9.36
N PHE A 45 21.57 -1.62 8.30
CA PHE A 45 20.12 -1.50 8.13
C PHE A 45 19.75 -2.01 6.73
N THR A 46 19.19 -3.22 6.68
CA THR A 46 18.83 -3.91 5.46
C THR A 46 17.32 -3.94 5.28
N VAL A 47 16.88 -3.57 4.08
CA VAL A 47 15.51 -3.74 3.59
C VAL A 47 15.59 -4.52 2.28
N ILE A 48 14.67 -5.45 2.07
CA ILE A 48 14.56 -6.20 0.81
C ILE A 48 13.32 -5.76 0.06
N MET A 49 13.51 -5.18 -1.13
CA MET A 49 12.42 -4.75 -1.98
C MET A 49 11.54 -5.97 -2.35
N PRO A 50 10.22 -5.90 -2.15
CA PRO A 50 9.29 -6.87 -2.71
C PRO A 50 9.49 -6.97 -4.21
N PRO A 51 9.98 -8.11 -4.74
CA PRO A 51 10.38 -8.19 -6.12
C PRO A 51 9.13 -8.07 -7.00
N PRO A 52 8.98 -7.00 -7.81
CA PRO A 52 7.80 -6.83 -8.62
C PRO A 52 7.71 -7.95 -9.66
N ASN A 53 6.49 -8.45 -9.85
CA ASN A 53 6.21 -9.47 -10.86
C ASN A 53 6.48 -8.92 -12.26
N LEU A 54 7.16 -9.70 -13.12
CA LEU A 54 7.44 -9.38 -14.52
C LEU A 54 6.21 -9.43 -15.44
N THR A 55 5.08 -8.90 -15.01
CA THR A 55 3.79 -8.93 -15.72
C THR A 55 3.50 -7.63 -16.47
N GLY A 56 4.44 -6.70 -16.57
CA GLY A 56 4.25 -5.43 -17.28
C GLY A 56 4.87 -4.23 -16.58
N GLU A 57 4.07 -3.19 -16.34
CA GLU A 57 4.47 -1.92 -15.69
C GLU A 57 4.18 -1.94 -14.19
N LEU A 58 4.84 -1.05 -13.47
CA LEU A 58 4.48 -0.67 -12.11
C LEU A 58 3.17 0.12 -12.09
N HIS A 59 2.62 0.26 -10.88
CA HIS A 59 1.41 1.02 -10.61
C HIS A 59 1.54 1.72 -9.26
N MET A 60 0.57 2.57 -8.91
CA MET A 60 0.57 3.34 -7.66
C MET A 60 0.84 2.55 -6.37
N GLY A 61 0.39 1.30 -6.26
CA GLY A 61 0.78 0.41 -5.14
C GLY A 61 2.29 0.21 -5.01
N HIS A 62 3.01 0.00 -6.10
CA HIS A 62 4.48 -0.12 -6.09
C HIS A 62 5.15 1.22 -5.75
N ALA A 63 4.57 2.35 -6.17
CA ALA A 63 5.06 3.67 -5.80
C ALA A 63 4.95 3.90 -4.28
N LEU A 64 3.90 3.39 -3.62
CA LEU A 64 3.76 3.43 -2.16
C LEU A 64 4.86 2.62 -1.47
N THR A 65 5.02 1.33 -1.82
CA THR A 65 6.09 0.44 -1.33
C THR A 65 7.45 1.13 -1.46
N ASN A 66 7.80 1.59 -2.67
CA ASN A 66 9.04 2.32 -2.92
C ASN A 66 9.21 3.54 -2.02
N THR A 67 8.16 4.33 -1.83
CA THR A 67 8.22 5.57 -1.05
C THR A 67 8.52 5.30 0.41
N VAL A 68 7.87 4.29 1.00
CA VAL A 68 8.04 3.91 2.41
C VAL A 68 9.43 3.30 2.62
N GLU A 69 9.81 2.32 1.82
CA GLU A 69 11.12 1.66 1.92
C GLU A 69 12.27 2.67 1.76
N ASP A 70 12.21 3.49 0.72
CA ASP A 70 13.25 4.47 0.45
C ASP A 70 13.32 5.55 1.53
N ALA A 71 12.19 5.94 2.14
CA ALA A 71 12.19 6.88 3.25
C ALA A 71 12.90 6.30 4.48
N LEU A 72 12.62 5.04 4.84
CA LEU A 72 13.33 4.38 5.93
C LEU A 72 14.83 4.25 5.63
N VAL A 73 15.17 3.82 4.42
CA VAL A 73 16.57 3.64 3.98
C VAL A 73 17.33 4.97 3.99
N ARG A 74 16.76 6.05 3.44
CA ARG A 74 17.40 7.39 3.48
C ARG A 74 17.56 7.89 4.91
N TRP A 75 16.54 7.72 5.75
CA TRP A 75 16.62 8.12 7.15
C TRP A 75 17.75 7.40 7.89
N HIS A 76 17.81 6.06 7.81
CA HIS A 76 18.88 5.27 8.42
C HIS A 76 20.27 5.61 7.85
N ARG A 77 20.36 5.89 6.54
CA ARG A 77 21.62 6.33 5.91
C ARG A 77 22.09 7.66 6.50
N MET A 78 21.18 8.60 6.71
CA MET A 78 21.47 9.88 7.34
C MET A 78 21.77 9.76 8.85
N LEU A 79 21.25 8.73 9.53
CA LEU A 79 21.68 8.36 10.89
C LEU A 79 23.11 7.78 10.92
N GLY A 80 23.65 7.39 9.76
CA GLY A 80 24.98 6.82 9.57
C GLY A 80 25.05 5.31 9.72
N ASP A 81 23.91 4.63 9.61
CA ASP A 81 23.88 3.18 9.45
C ASP A 81 24.41 2.78 8.06
N ASP A 82 24.97 1.58 7.97
CA ASP A 82 25.42 0.97 6.73
C ASP A 82 24.20 0.36 6.01
N THR A 83 23.50 1.19 5.25
CA THR A 83 22.20 0.83 4.67
C THR A 83 22.33 0.00 3.41
N LEU A 84 21.56 -1.08 3.33
CA LEU A 84 21.41 -1.90 2.12
C LEU A 84 19.93 -2.05 1.78
N TRP A 85 19.51 -1.47 0.66
CA TRP A 85 18.20 -1.76 0.07
C TRP A 85 18.39 -2.58 -1.18
N LEU A 86 17.98 -3.86 -1.13
CA LEU A 86 18.20 -4.84 -2.19
C LEU A 86 17.08 -4.80 -3.22
N PRO A 87 17.34 -4.36 -4.46
CA PRO A 87 16.36 -4.40 -5.52
C PRO A 87 16.32 -5.78 -6.19
N GLY A 88 15.20 -6.09 -6.81
CA GLY A 88 15.12 -7.23 -7.72
C GLY A 88 13.72 -7.43 -8.27
N VAL A 89 13.55 -8.48 -9.06
CA VAL A 89 12.32 -8.78 -9.81
C VAL A 89 11.97 -10.27 -9.75
N ASP A 90 10.67 -10.55 -9.80
CA ASP A 90 10.14 -11.90 -9.73
C ASP A 90 9.72 -12.39 -11.12
N HIS A 91 10.20 -13.59 -11.47
CA HIS A 91 9.82 -14.32 -12.68
C HIS A 91 8.31 -14.57 -12.82
N ALA A 92 7.56 -14.60 -11.71
CA ALA A 92 6.10 -14.72 -11.68
C ALA A 92 5.58 -15.84 -12.62
N ALA A 93 6.18 -17.03 -12.51
CA ALA A 93 6.08 -18.19 -13.40
C ALA A 93 4.77 -18.28 -14.17
N ILE A 94 3.69 -18.57 -13.45
CA ILE A 94 2.36 -18.83 -13.99
C ILE A 94 1.71 -17.58 -14.63
N ALA A 95 1.99 -16.38 -14.11
CA ALA A 95 1.46 -15.14 -14.67
C ALA A 95 2.15 -14.78 -15.99
N VAL A 96 3.47 -14.91 -16.04
CA VAL A 96 4.25 -14.71 -17.28
C VAL A 96 3.91 -15.79 -18.30
N ASN A 97 3.81 -17.05 -17.89
CA ASN A 97 3.40 -18.15 -18.78
C ASN A 97 2.05 -17.85 -19.45
N ALA A 98 1.04 -17.43 -18.68
CA ALA A 98 -0.27 -17.08 -19.20
C ALA A 98 -0.25 -15.86 -20.14
N ILE A 99 0.64 -14.88 -19.90
CA ILE A 99 0.80 -13.73 -20.82
C ILE A 99 1.31 -14.22 -22.17
N ILE A 100 2.36 -15.06 -22.19
CA ILE A 100 2.93 -15.59 -23.43
C ILE A 100 1.92 -16.48 -24.16
N GLU A 101 1.18 -17.33 -23.46
CA GLU A 101 0.12 -18.14 -24.07
C GLU A 101 -0.99 -17.30 -24.70
N ARG A 102 -1.40 -16.20 -24.05
CA ARG A 102 -2.38 -15.27 -24.62
C ARG A 102 -1.84 -14.57 -25.86
N ASP A 103 -0.56 -14.21 -25.88
CA ASP A 103 0.08 -13.60 -27.05
C ASP A 103 0.16 -14.59 -28.21
N LEU A 104 0.53 -15.85 -27.96
CA LEU A 104 0.49 -16.93 -28.94
C LEU A 104 -0.94 -17.18 -29.47
N ALA A 105 -1.94 -17.19 -28.58
CA ALA A 105 -3.33 -17.36 -28.98
C ALA A 105 -3.82 -16.24 -29.91
N ARG A 106 -3.33 -14.99 -29.74
CA ARG A 106 -3.61 -13.87 -30.67
C ARG A 106 -2.95 -14.07 -32.03
N GLU A 107 -1.83 -14.77 -32.09
CA GLU A 107 -1.16 -15.21 -33.33
C GLU A 107 -1.85 -16.45 -33.95
N GLY A 108 -2.84 -17.05 -33.27
CA GLY A 108 -3.54 -18.25 -33.73
C GLY A 108 -2.75 -19.55 -33.56
N ILE A 109 -1.72 -19.54 -32.71
CA ILE A 109 -0.88 -20.71 -32.39
C ILE A 109 -0.90 -21.00 -30.88
N SER A 110 -0.59 -22.23 -30.50
CA SER A 110 -0.45 -22.66 -29.11
C SER A 110 1.01 -22.89 -28.74
N ARG A 111 1.30 -23.00 -27.44
CA ARG A 111 2.63 -23.39 -26.95
C ARG A 111 3.08 -24.74 -27.52
N HIS A 112 2.14 -25.65 -27.77
CA HIS A 112 2.42 -26.99 -28.29
C HIS A 112 2.86 -26.96 -29.76
N ASP A 113 2.42 -25.96 -30.53
CA ASP A 113 2.80 -25.81 -31.93
C ASP A 113 4.26 -25.37 -32.09
N ILE A 114 4.79 -24.59 -31.13
CA ILE A 114 6.16 -24.06 -31.16
C ILE A 114 7.16 -24.90 -30.34
N GLY A 115 6.66 -25.73 -29.42
CA GLY A 115 7.49 -26.52 -28.52
C GLY A 115 8.09 -25.72 -27.35
N ARG A 116 8.66 -26.43 -26.37
CA ARG A 116 9.13 -25.84 -25.10
C ARG A 116 10.28 -24.85 -25.28
N ASP A 117 11.25 -25.18 -26.13
CA ASP A 117 12.45 -24.36 -26.31
C ASP A 117 12.11 -22.98 -26.89
N GLU A 118 11.29 -22.94 -27.95
CA GLU A 118 10.87 -21.69 -28.56
C GLU A 118 9.94 -20.88 -27.64
N PHE A 119 9.06 -21.53 -26.89
CA PHE A 119 8.26 -20.87 -25.87
C PHE A 119 9.13 -20.19 -24.80
N LEU A 120 10.17 -20.87 -24.31
CA LEU A 120 11.10 -20.31 -23.34
C LEU A 120 11.92 -19.17 -23.94
N ASN A 121 12.34 -19.25 -25.20
CA ASN A 121 13.04 -18.16 -25.89
C ASN A 121 12.20 -16.88 -25.92
N ARG A 122 10.94 -16.97 -26.34
CA ARG A 122 9.99 -15.84 -26.34
C ARG A 122 9.73 -15.29 -24.94
N THR A 123 9.62 -16.19 -23.95
CA THR A 123 9.42 -15.80 -22.55
C THR A 123 10.61 -15.00 -22.02
N TRP A 124 11.85 -15.43 -22.31
CA TRP A 124 13.05 -14.71 -21.92
C TRP A 124 13.18 -13.33 -22.60
N GLU A 125 12.76 -13.19 -23.85
CA GLU A 125 12.72 -11.88 -24.52
C GLU A 125 11.76 -10.91 -23.81
N PHE A 126 10.56 -11.38 -23.49
CA PHE A 126 9.57 -10.62 -22.74
C PHE A 126 10.07 -10.22 -21.34
N VAL A 127 10.75 -11.15 -20.65
CA VAL A 127 11.36 -10.93 -19.32
C VAL A 127 12.40 -9.81 -19.37
N ARG A 128 13.36 -9.86 -20.31
CA ARG A 128 14.40 -8.83 -20.43
C ARG A 128 13.80 -7.44 -20.61
N ARG A 129 12.86 -7.28 -21.54
CA ARG A 129 12.17 -5.99 -21.78
C ARG A 129 11.40 -5.50 -20.54
N SER A 130 10.76 -6.41 -19.81
CA SER A 130 9.98 -6.06 -18.62
C SER A 130 10.86 -5.63 -17.45
N ARG A 131 12.02 -6.29 -17.26
CA ARG A 131 13.01 -5.94 -16.24
C ARG A 131 13.54 -4.52 -16.42
N ASP A 132 13.99 -4.18 -17.64
CA ASP A 132 14.53 -2.86 -17.96
C ASP A 132 13.52 -1.74 -17.69
N ARG A 133 12.24 -1.98 -18.01
CA ARG A 133 11.18 -1.01 -17.76
C ARG A 133 10.89 -0.85 -16.26
N ILE A 134 10.77 -1.95 -15.51
CA ILE A 134 10.49 -1.90 -14.07
C ILE A 134 11.62 -1.20 -13.31
N SER A 135 12.88 -1.49 -13.63
CA SER A 135 14.02 -0.85 -12.99
C SER A 135 14.07 0.64 -13.36
N THR A 136 13.75 1.02 -14.60
CA THR A 136 13.59 2.42 -15.01
C THR A 136 12.49 3.13 -14.23
N GLN A 137 11.32 2.51 -14.05
CA GLN A 137 10.22 3.11 -13.27
C GLN A 137 10.60 3.34 -11.80
N HIS A 138 11.30 2.41 -11.15
CA HIS A 138 11.82 2.63 -9.79
C HIS A 138 12.84 3.77 -9.73
N ARG A 139 13.78 3.85 -10.68
CA ARG A 139 14.73 4.97 -10.77
C ARG A 139 14.00 6.31 -10.88
N ARG A 140 12.94 6.37 -11.70
CA ARG A 140 12.08 7.56 -11.84
C ARG A 140 11.28 7.88 -10.58
N LEU A 141 11.01 6.91 -9.72
CA LEU A 141 10.39 7.10 -8.40
C LEU A 141 11.40 7.56 -7.33
N GLY A 142 12.68 7.72 -7.67
CA GLY A 142 13.72 8.16 -6.74
C GLY A 142 14.23 7.09 -5.79
N ALA A 143 14.10 5.82 -6.17
CA ALA A 143 14.57 4.67 -5.40
C ALA A 143 16.10 4.70 -5.18
N SER A 144 16.56 4.91 -3.95
CA SER A 144 17.98 4.83 -3.57
C SER A 144 18.47 3.40 -3.28
N ALA A 145 18.02 2.43 -4.09
CA ALA A 145 18.38 1.02 -3.99
C ALA A 145 19.77 0.74 -4.58
N ASP A 146 20.46 -0.29 -4.08
CA ASP A 146 21.74 -0.71 -4.65
C ASP A 146 21.53 -1.53 -5.93
N TRP A 147 21.38 -0.83 -7.05
CA TRP A 147 21.20 -1.44 -8.38
C TRP A 147 22.36 -2.35 -8.82
N SER A 148 23.54 -2.25 -8.19
CA SER A 148 24.64 -3.19 -8.48
C SER A 148 24.40 -4.59 -7.92
N ARG A 149 23.39 -4.73 -7.05
CA ARG A 149 22.95 -5.99 -6.44
C ARG A 149 21.56 -6.43 -6.91
N GLU A 150 21.08 -5.89 -8.04
CA GLU A 150 19.75 -6.26 -8.58
C GLU A 150 19.64 -7.78 -8.78
N ALA A 151 18.70 -8.38 -8.05
CA ALA A 151 18.47 -9.81 -8.08
C ALA A 151 17.31 -10.20 -9.03
N PHE A 152 17.37 -11.41 -9.56
CA PHE A 152 16.28 -12.01 -10.30
C PHE A 152 16.02 -13.42 -9.78
N THR A 153 14.76 -13.77 -9.53
CA THR A 153 14.43 -15.07 -8.90
C THR A 153 14.95 -16.28 -9.67
N MET A 154 15.14 -16.20 -11.00
CA MET A 154 15.71 -17.28 -11.83
C MET A 154 17.13 -17.00 -12.32
N ASP A 155 17.91 -16.16 -11.64
CA ASP A 155 19.35 -16.11 -11.89
C ASP A 155 20.09 -17.29 -11.24
N GLU A 156 21.35 -17.48 -11.62
CA GLU A 156 22.17 -18.64 -11.23
C GLU A 156 22.27 -18.82 -9.72
N GLN A 157 22.48 -17.72 -8.97
CA GLN A 157 22.60 -17.79 -7.51
C GLN A 157 21.27 -18.21 -6.87
N ARG A 158 20.15 -17.62 -7.30
CA ARG A 158 18.82 -17.95 -6.76
C ARG A 158 18.36 -19.34 -7.17
N GLU A 159 18.68 -19.80 -8.38
CA GLU A 159 18.44 -21.17 -8.79
C GLU A 159 19.17 -22.17 -7.88
N LYS A 160 20.44 -21.90 -7.56
CA LYS A 160 21.21 -22.70 -6.60
C LYS A 160 20.56 -22.72 -5.22
N SER A 161 20.06 -21.59 -4.72
CA SER A 161 19.28 -21.52 -3.47
C SER A 161 18.06 -22.43 -3.53
N VAL A 162 17.23 -22.30 -4.58
CA VAL A 162 16.01 -23.08 -4.76
C VAL A 162 16.30 -24.58 -4.76
N ARG A 163 17.27 -25.03 -5.56
CA ARG A 163 17.64 -26.45 -5.63
C ARG A 163 18.19 -26.97 -4.31
N THR A 164 18.95 -26.14 -3.58
CA THR A 164 19.51 -26.51 -2.27
C THR A 164 18.41 -26.66 -1.22
N THR A 165 17.48 -25.70 -1.13
CA THR A 165 16.34 -25.80 -0.22
C THR A 165 15.47 -27.00 -0.54
N PHE A 166 15.17 -27.23 -1.82
CA PHE A 166 14.40 -28.40 -2.24
C PHE A 166 15.07 -29.71 -1.80
N LYS A 167 16.37 -29.87 -2.09
CA LYS A 167 17.10 -31.09 -1.72
C LYS A 167 17.15 -31.31 -0.21
N ASN A 168 17.37 -30.25 0.57
CA ASN A 168 17.43 -30.35 2.02
C ASN A 168 16.07 -30.76 2.60
N LEU A 169 14.99 -30.08 2.22
CA LEU A 169 13.64 -30.44 2.66
C LEU A 169 13.24 -31.85 2.23
N TYR A 170 13.63 -32.27 1.02
CA TYR A 170 13.40 -33.64 0.55
C TYR A 170 14.14 -34.68 1.40
N ASN A 171 15.42 -34.44 1.69
CA ASN A 171 16.22 -35.34 2.54
C ASN A 171 15.66 -35.44 3.97
N ASP A 172 15.09 -34.36 4.49
CA ASP A 172 14.45 -34.32 5.81
C ASP A 172 13.02 -34.88 5.81
N GLY A 173 12.51 -35.33 4.66
CA GLY A 173 11.15 -35.86 4.51
C GLY A 173 10.04 -34.80 4.57
N LEU A 174 10.40 -33.52 4.51
CA LEU A 174 9.48 -32.38 4.52
C LEU A 174 8.97 -32.02 3.13
N ILE A 175 9.65 -32.47 2.07
CA ILE A 175 9.11 -32.52 0.71
C ILE A 175 8.79 -33.97 0.36
N TYR A 176 7.57 -34.21 -0.11
CA TYR A 176 7.11 -35.53 -0.52
C TYR A 176 6.24 -35.45 -1.78
N ARG A 177 6.05 -36.60 -2.44
CA ARG A 177 5.20 -36.72 -3.62
C ARG A 177 4.01 -37.62 -3.31
N ALA A 178 2.79 -37.13 -3.54
CA ALA A 178 1.57 -37.85 -3.21
C ALA A 178 0.42 -37.48 -4.15
N GLU A 179 -0.49 -38.43 -4.36
CA GLU A 179 -1.80 -38.18 -4.97
C GLU A 179 -2.71 -37.56 -3.93
N ARG A 180 -3.08 -36.29 -4.16
CA ARG A 180 -4.05 -35.58 -3.32
C ARG A 180 -4.97 -34.75 -4.18
N LEU A 181 -6.06 -34.30 -3.57
CA LEU A 181 -6.95 -33.34 -4.20
C LEU A 181 -6.24 -31.99 -4.36
N ILE A 182 -6.23 -31.48 -5.57
CA ILE A 182 -5.69 -30.18 -5.92
C ILE A 182 -6.78 -29.30 -6.51
N ASN A 183 -6.59 -27.98 -6.39
CA ASN A 183 -7.34 -27.02 -7.17
C ASN A 183 -6.76 -26.98 -8.59
N TRP A 184 -7.52 -27.41 -9.58
CA TRP A 184 -7.11 -27.42 -10.98
C TRP A 184 -7.82 -26.32 -11.77
N CYS A 185 -7.06 -25.52 -12.50
CA CYS A 185 -7.62 -24.58 -13.46
C CYS A 185 -7.53 -25.18 -14.87
N VAL A 186 -8.68 -25.54 -15.44
CA VAL A 186 -8.79 -26.12 -16.79
C VAL A 186 -8.18 -25.21 -17.86
N ASP A 187 -8.41 -23.90 -17.77
CA ASP A 187 -7.91 -22.94 -18.76
C ASP A 187 -6.41 -22.67 -18.64
N CYS A 188 -5.86 -22.70 -17.42
CA CYS A 188 -4.42 -22.60 -17.21
C CYS A 188 -3.69 -23.93 -17.44
N GLY A 189 -4.43 -25.05 -17.44
CA GLY A 189 -3.88 -26.40 -17.49
C GLY A 189 -2.89 -26.67 -16.35
N SER A 190 -3.18 -26.20 -15.14
CA SER A 190 -2.24 -26.28 -14.02
C SER A 190 -2.93 -26.34 -12.65
N ALA A 191 -2.27 -27.01 -11.71
CA ALA A 191 -2.59 -26.92 -10.29
C ALA A 191 -2.39 -25.48 -9.78
N ILE A 192 -3.29 -25.00 -8.92
CA ILE A 192 -3.17 -23.72 -8.21
C ILE A 192 -3.30 -23.95 -6.71
N SER A 193 -2.70 -23.08 -5.91
CA SER A 193 -2.81 -23.17 -4.44
C SER A 193 -4.19 -22.70 -3.95
N ASP A 194 -4.58 -23.09 -2.73
CA ASP A 194 -5.84 -22.65 -2.09
C ASP A 194 -6.00 -21.12 -2.07
N ILE A 195 -4.90 -20.40 -1.94
CA ILE A 195 -4.90 -18.93 -1.83
C ILE A 195 -5.03 -18.26 -3.22
N GLU A 196 -4.82 -19.01 -4.31
CA GLU A 196 -5.02 -18.53 -5.70
C GLU A 196 -6.47 -18.73 -6.18
N VAL A 197 -7.37 -19.21 -5.31
CA VAL A 197 -8.80 -19.39 -5.56
C VAL A 197 -9.59 -18.22 -4.95
N GLU A 198 -10.32 -17.48 -5.78
CA GLU A 198 -11.26 -16.43 -5.36
C GLU A 198 -12.68 -16.98 -5.32
N TYR A 199 -13.36 -16.86 -4.19
CA TYR A 199 -14.73 -17.34 -4.03
C TYR A 199 -15.73 -16.23 -4.35
N GLU A 200 -16.69 -16.52 -5.23
CA GLU A 200 -17.76 -15.61 -5.62
C GLU A 200 -19.13 -16.30 -5.41
N ASP A 201 -20.10 -15.60 -4.83
CA ASP A 201 -21.46 -16.14 -4.64
C ASP A 201 -22.22 -16.14 -5.96
N GLU A 202 -22.52 -17.33 -6.49
CA GLU A 202 -23.20 -17.48 -7.77
C GLU A 202 -24.56 -18.19 -7.64
N PRO A 203 -25.57 -17.79 -8.42
CA PRO A 203 -26.84 -18.50 -8.49
C PRO A 203 -26.64 -19.84 -9.23
N GLY A 204 -26.93 -20.93 -8.53
CA GLY A 204 -26.89 -22.29 -9.05
C GLY A 204 -28.18 -23.05 -8.75
N SER A 205 -28.08 -24.37 -8.74
CA SER A 205 -29.18 -25.25 -8.37
C SER A 205 -28.71 -26.33 -7.41
N PHE A 206 -29.65 -26.84 -6.62
CA PHE A 206 -29.45 -27.92 -5.67
C PHE A 206 -30.37 -29.07 -6.07
N TRP A 207 -29.77 -30.10 -6.65
CA TRP A 207 -30.48 -31.25 -7.21
C TRP A 207 -30.65 -32.30 -6.12
N HIS A 208 -31.90 -32.71 -5.90
CA HIS A 208 -32.24 -33.77 -4.97
C HIS A 208 -32.39 -35.09 -5.72
N VAL A 209 -31.50 -36.05 -5.46
CA VAL A 209 -31.38 -37.30 -6.24
C VAL A 209 -31.66 -38.50 -5.36
N ARG A 210 -32.51 -39.42 -5.83
CA ARG A 210 -32.87 -40.66 -5.15
C ARG A 210 -31.89 -41.79 -5.48
N TYR A 211 -31.36 -42.42 -4.45
CA TYR A 211 -30.54 -43.63 -4.53
C TYR A 211 -31.35 -44.79 -3.96
N ALA A 212 -31.46 -45.88 -4.73
CA ALA A 212 -32.08 -47.10 -4.23
C ALA A 212 -31.16 -47.79 -3.21
N ILE A 213 -31.74 -48.25 -2.11
CA ILE A 213 -30.99 -48.96 -1.06
C ILE A 213 -31.05 -50.46 -1.33
N ALA A 214 -29.93 -51.13 -1.09
CA ALA A 214 -29.77 -52.57 -1.18
C ALA A 214 -29.09 -53.13 0.07
N GLU A 215 -29.28 -54.42 0.31
CA GLU A 215 -28.46 -55.18 1.25
C GLU A 215 -27.02 -55.33 0.73
N VAL A 216 -26.12 -55.85 1.58
CA VAL A 216 -24.70 -56.03 1.23
C VAL A 216 -24.51 -56.94 0.02
N ASP A 217 -25.43 -57.89 -0.22
CA ASP A 217 -25.44 -58.80 -1.37
C ASP A 217 -26.02 -58.16 -2.65
N GLY A 218 -26.44 -56.89 -2.59
CA GLY A 218 -27.02 -56.15 -3.71
C GLY A 218 -28.53 -56.29 -3.88
N THR A 219 -29.22 -57.02 -2.99
CA THR A 219 -30.68 -57.18 -3.04
C THR A 219 -31.38 -55.86 -2.69
N PRO A 220 -32.18 -55.24 -3.59
CA PRO A 220 -32.89 -54.00 -3.29
C PRO A 220 -33.91 -54.18 -2.17
N ILE A 221 -33.99 -53.23 -1.23
CA ILE A 221 -34.89 -53.31 -0.07
C ILE A 221 -36.20 -52.51 -0.26
N GLY A 222 -36.43 -51.97 -1.46
CA GLY A 222 -37.64 -51.18 -1.78
C GLY A 222 -37.71 -49.83 -1.06
N ARG A 223 -36.58 -49.31 -0.58
CA ARG A 223 -36.45 -48.00 0.05
C ARG A 223 -35.40 -47.18 -0.69
N ASP A 224 -35.66 -45.89 -0.84
CA ASP A 224 -34.71 -44.93 -1.40
C ASP A 224 -34.17 -43.99 -0.29
N ILE A 225 -32.98 -43.45 -0.52
CA ILE A 225 -32.42 -42.32 0.22
C ILE A 225 -32.24 -41.14 -0.75
N VAL A 226 -32.59 -39.93 -0.31
CA VAL A 226 -32.42 -38.72 -1.12
C VAL A 226 -31.15 -38.03 -0.67
N ILE A 227 -30.27 -37.69 -1.61
CA ILE A 227 -29.14 -36.78 -1.39
C ILE A 227 -29.42 -35.45 -2.06
N ALA A 228 -28.73 -34.41 -1.62
CA ALA A 228 -28.77 -33.12 -2.28
C ALA A 228 -27.35 -32.70 -2.69
N THR A 229 -27.18 -32.26 -3.94
CA THR A 229 -25.85 -31.92 -4.51
C THR A 229 -25.96 -30.73 -5.46
N THR A 230 -24.90 -29.92 -5.53
CA THR A 230 -24.72 -28.85 -6.54
C THR A 230 -23.96 -29.34 -7.78
N ARG A 231 -23.43 -30.56 -7.76
CA ARG A 231 -22.59 -31.13 -8.83
C ARG A 231 -23.06 -32.53 -9.23
N PRO A 232 -24.24 -32.68 -9.86
CA PRO A 232 -24.76 -33.99 -10.23
C PRO A 232 -23.87 -34.71 -11.26
N GLU A 233 -23.07 -33.99 -12.06
CA GLU A 233 -22.06 -34.55 -12.95
C GLU A 233 -21.02 -35.43 -12.23
N THR A 234 -20.84 -35.27 -10.92
CA THR A 234 -19.90 -36.05 -10.10
C THR A 234 -20.46 -37.36 -9.55
N ILE A 235 -21.78 -37.60 -9.67
CA ILE A 235 -22.46 -38.82 -9.17
C ILE A 235 -21.83 -40.13 -9.67
N PRO A 236 -21.37 -40.27 -10.93
CA PRO A 236 -20.71 -41.50 -11.38
C PRO A 236 -19.46 -41.86 -10.57
N ALA A 237 -18.81 -40.88 -9.91
CA ALA A 237 -17.64 -41.06 -9.07
C ALA A 237 -17.97 -41.35 -7.59
N ASP A 238 -19.24 -41.39 -7.18
CA ASP A 238 -19.59 -41.60 -5.77
C ASP A 238 -19.05 -42.93 -5.25
N THR A 239 -18.42 -42.89 -4.08
CA THR A 239 -17.86 -44.09 -3.43
C THR A 239 -18.45 -44.38 -2.07
N ALA A 240 -19.28 -43.49 -1.51
CA ALA A 240 -20.19 -43.76 -0.41
C ALA A 240 -21.36 -42.77 -0.38
N LEU A 241 -22.38 -43.07 0.42
CA LEU A 241 -23.29 -42.06 0.96
C LEU A 241 -22.99 -41.88 2.44
N ALA A 242 -22.79 -40.64 2.88
CA ALA A 242 -22.58 -40.33 4.29
C ALA A 242 -23.86 -39.79 4.91
N VAL A 243 -24.17 -40.27 6.12
CA VAL A 243 -25.27 -39.77 6.96
C VAL A 243 -24.72 -39.45 8.34
N HIS A 244 -25.36 -38.53 9.05
CA HIS A 244 -24.96 -38.29 10.44
C HIS A 244 -25.31 -39.52 11.30
N PRO A 245 -24.39 -40.05 12.12
CA PRO A 245 -24.63 -41.25 12.94
C PRO A 245 -25.85 -41.13 13.86
N GLU A 246 -26.15 -39.91 14.32
CA GLU A 246 -27.25 -39.62 15.24
C GLU A 246 -28.55 -39.23 14.53
N ASP A 247 -28.60 -39.22 13.19
CA ASP A 247 -29.85 -38.92 12.47
C ASP A 247 -30.81 -40.13 12.52
N PRO A 248 -31.95 -40.04 13.24
CA PRO A 248 -32.86 -41.18 13.39
C PRO A 248 -33.50 -41.61 12.06
N ARG A 249 -33.50 -40.74 11.02
CA ARG A 249 -34.05 -41.07 9.69
C ARG A 249 -33.21 -42.13 8.98
N TYR A 250 -31.89 -42.09 9.17
CA TYR A 250 -30.91 -42.84 8.37
C TYR A 250 -29.95 -43.72 9.19
N ALA A 251 -29.88 -43.59 10.52
CA ALA A 251 -28.98 -44.40 11.36
C ALA A 251 -29.10 -45.91 11.10
N GLY A 252 -30.33 -46.42 10.88
CA GLY A 252 -30.57 -47.83 10.55
C GLY A 252 -30.16 -48.27 9.13
N LEU A 253 -29.66 -47.35 8.30
CA LEU A 253 -29.14 -47.61 6.96
C LEU A 253 -27.62 -47.74 6.93
N ILE A 254 -26.92 -47.33 8.00
CA ILE A 254 -25.46 -47.44 8.10
C ILE A 254 -25.05 -48.92 7.97
N GLY A 255 -24.09 -49.19 7.09
CA GLY A 255 -23.63 -50.55 6.75
C GLY A 255 -24.40 -51.22 5.61
N LYS A 256 -25.51 -50.64 5.13
CA LYS A 256 -26.18 -51.08 3.89
C LYS A 256 -25.48 -50.50 2.65
N ARG A 257 -25.99 -50.84 1.46
CA ARG A 257 -25.51 -50.34 0.17
C ARG A 257 -26.52 -49.38 -0.46
N ALA A 258 -26.03 -48.40 -1.20
CA ALA A 258 -26.81 -47.59 -2.12
C ALA A 258 -26.40 -47.92 -3.56
N ILE A 259 -27.36 -47.89 -4.48
CA ILE A 259 -27.14 -48.11 -5.91
C ILE A 259 -26.98 -46.74 -6.57
N VAL A 260 -25.81 -46.49 -7.15
CA VAL A 260 -25.53 -45.27 -7.90
C VAL A 260 -26.45 -45.21 -9.13
N PRO A 261 -27.26 -44.15 -9.30
CA PRO A 261 -28.35 -44.13 -10.28
C PRO A 261 -27.87 -44.13 -11.74
N THR A 262 -26.62 -43.74 -12.00
CA THR A 262 -26.08 -43.59 -13.36
C THR A 262 -25.37 -44.83 -13.90
N ASN A 263 -24.72 -45.61 -13.03
CA ASN A 263 -23.89 -46.74 -13.45
C ASN A 263 -24.20 -48.05 -12.68
N GLY A 264 -25.12 -48.02 -11.72
CA GLY A 264 -25.56 -49.18 -10.96
C GLY A 264 -24.56 -49.71 -9.93
N ARG A 265 -23.44 -49.02 -9.68
CA ARG A 265 -22.45 -49.45 -8.68
C ARG A 265 -23.05 -49.47 -7.27
N LEU A 266 -22.68 -50.49 -6.49
CA LEU A 266 -23.03 -50.60 -5.07
C LEU A 266 -21.99 -49.87 -4.22
N ILE A 267 -22.43 -48.83 -3.51
CA ILE A 267 -21.57 -48.04 -2.60
C ILE A 267 -22.07 -48.16 -1.16
N PRO A 268 -21.18 -48.18 -0.15
CA PRO A 268 -21.57 -48.23 1.26
C PRO A 268 -22.31 -46.98 1.71
N ILE A 269 -23.22 -47.15 2.68
CA ILE A 269 -23.78 -46.05 3.48
C ILE A 269 -23.00 -45.98 4.81
N ILE A 270 -22.33 -44.87 5.06
CA ILE A 270 -21.43 -44.65 6.21
C ILE A 270 -21.96 -43.60 7.16
N GLY A 271 -21.54 -43.67 8.43
CA GLY A 271 -21.82 -42.65 9.44
C GLY A 271 -20.63 -41.70 9.59
N ASP A 272 -20.81 -40.40 9.35
CA ASP A 272 -19.76 -39.38 9.55
C ASP A 272 -20.33 -38.11 10.18
N ALA A 273 -19.64 -37.60 11.21
CA ALA A 273 -20.07 -36.42 11.97
C ALA A 273 -19.92 -35.10 11.18
N ALA A 274 -19.21 -35.10 10.06
CA ALA A 274 -19.15 -33.93 9.16
C ALA A 274 -20.48 -33.68 8.43
N VAL A 275 -21.40 -34.66 8.39
CA VAL A 275 -22.70 -34.50 7.74
C VAL A 275 -23.67 -33.76 8.66
N SER A 276 -24.22 -32.64 8.19
CA SER A 276 -25.25 -31.90 8.92
C SER A 276 -26.61 -32.64 8.89
N ILE A 277 -27.27 -32.75 10.04
CA ILE A 277 -28.64 -33.30 10.14
C ILE A 277 -29.66 -32.35 9.48
N GLU A 278 -29.46 -31.04 9.61
CA GLU A 278 -30.44 -30.02 9.19
C GLU A 278 -30.27 -29.57 7.74
N SER A 279 -29.08 -29.72 7.16
CA SER A 279 -28.78 -29.22 5.81
C SER A 279 -29.24 -30.20 4.72
N GLY A 280 -29.94 -29.68 3.71
CA GLY A 280 -30.39 -30.45 2.55
C GLY A 280 -31.30 -31.62 2.94
N SER A 281 -30.90 -32.85 2.63
CA SER A 281 -31.66 -34.06 2.97
C SER A 281 -31.21 -34.76 4.26
N GLY A 282 -30.13 -34.30 4.92
CA GLY A 282 -29.46 -35.03 6.01
C GLY A 282 -28.59 -36.21 5.55
N ALA A 283 -28.41 -36.37 4.24
CA ALA A 283 -27.54 -37.36 3.62
C ALA A 283 -26.72 -36.71 2.49
N LEU A 284 -25.43 -37.04 2.44
CA LEU A 284 -24.45 -36.45 1.53
C LEU A 284 -23.89 -37.54 0.59
N LYS A 285 -23.79 -37.25 -0.71
CA LYS A 285 -22.98 -38.08 -1.61
C LYS A 285 -21.49 -37.87 -1.28
N VAL A 286 -20.70 -38.93 -1.23
CA VAL A 286 -19.25 -38.82 -0.98
C VAL A 286 -18.51 -39.14 -2.27
N THR A 287 -17.88 -38.12 -2.84
CA THR A 287 -17.08 -38.21 -4.07
C THR A 287 -15.63 -37.74 -3.82
N PRO A 288 -14.77 -38.58 -3.21
CA PRO A 288 -13.44 -38.17 -2.77
C PRO A 288 -12.56 -37.56 -3.87
N GLY A 289 -12.77 -37.93 -5.13
CA GLY A 289 -11.98 -37.42 -6.25
C GLY A 289 -12.28 -35.98 -6.66
N HIS A 290 -13.35 -35.36 -6.13
CA HIS A 290 -13.89 -34.10 -6.67
C HIS A 290 -14.36 -33.07 -5.64
N ASP A 291 -14.25 -33.33 -4.34
CA ASP A 291 -14.61 -32.37 -3.31
C ASP A 291 -13.68 -32.52 -2.07
N PRO A 292 -13.17 -31.42 -1.48
CA PRO A 292 -12.25 -31.50 -0.34
C PRO A 292 -12.86 -32.14 0.90
N VAL A 293 -14.13 -31.87 1.20
CA VAL A 293 -14.82 -32.47 2.35
C VAL A 293 -15.03 -33.96 2.11
N ASP A 294 -15.44 -34.32 0.90
CA ASP A 294 -15.60 -35.73 0.51
C ASP A 294 -14.26 -36.48 0.52
N PHE A 295 -13.15 -35.82 0.14
CA PHE A 295 -11.80 -36.38 0.21
C PHE A 295 -11.41 -36.70 1.65
N GLU A 296 -11.61 -35.75 2.58
CA GLU A 296 -11.33 -35.96 4.01
C GLU A 296 -12.22 -37.06 4.62
N ILE A 297 -13.50 -37.15 4.24
CA ILE A 297 -14.38 -38.28 4.62
C ILE A 297 -13.83 -39.58 4.03
N GLY A 298 -13.42 -39.56 2.76
CA GLY A 298 -12.82 -40.71 2.08
C GLY A 298 -11.58 -41.24 2.79
N GLU A 299 -10.67 -40.36 3.22
CA GLU A 299 -9.48 -40.74 3.99
C GLU A 299 -9.85 -41.34 5.36
N ARG A 300 -10.81 -40.75 6.08
CA ARG A 300 -11.25 -41.24 7.40
C ARG A 300 -11.84 -42.65 7.35
N HIS A 301 -12.56 -42.98 6.28
CA HIS A 301 -13.29 -44.25 6.12
C HIS A 301 -12.61 -45.24 5.16
N GLY A 302 -11.46 -44.89 4.58
CA GLY A 302 -10.73 -45.74 3.64
C GLY A 302 -11.50 -46.01 2.34
N LEU A 303 -12.20 -45.00 1.82
CA LEU A 303 -12.97 -45.12 0.58
C LEU A 303 -12.07 -45.07 -0.66
N GLU A 304 -12.50 -45.73 -1.74
CA GLU A 304 -11.85 -45.60 -3.03
C GLU A 304 -11.97 -44.15 -3.54
N ILE A 305 -10.90 -43.67 -4.17
CA ILE A 305 -10.83 -42.34 -4.76
C ILE A 305 -10.98 -42.49 -6.27
N ILE A 306 -12.09 -41.97 -6.82
CA ILE A 306 -12.40 -42.06 -8.25
C ILE A 306 -12.47 -40.66 -8.82
N SER A 307 -11.57 -40.36 -9.75
CA SER A 307 -11.60 -39.12 -10.54
C SER A 307 -12.24 -39.40 -11.91
N ILE A 308 -13.32 -38.69 -12.23
CA ILE A 308 -14.06 -38.80 -13.50
C ILE A 308 -13.73 -37.70 -14.51
N MET A 309 -12.88 -36.74 -14.17
CA MET A 309 -12.57 -35.59 -15.02
C MET A 309 -11.14 -35.67 -15.56
N ASN A 310 -10.98 -35.33 -16.83
CA ASN A 310 -9.70 -35.10 -17.48
C ASN A 310 -9.21 -33.67 -17.20
N PRO A 311 -7.90 -33.40 -17.38
CA PRO A 311 -7.32 -32.06 -17.20
C PRO A 311 -7.94 -30.95 -18.07
N ASP A 312 -8.56 -31.30 -19.20
CA ASP A 312 -9.23 -30.37 -20.12
C ASP A 312 -10.70 -30.08 -19.74
N GLY A 313 -11.17 -30.60 -18.60
CA GLY A 313 -12.55 -30.42 -18.13
C GLY A 313 -13.58 -31.31 -18.82
N THR A 314 -13.14 -32.27 -19.65
CA THR A 314 -14.02 -33.34 -20.18
C THR A 314 -14.09 -34.53 -19.24
N LEU A 315 -15.13 -35.35 -19.33
CA LEU A 315 -15.26 -36.55 -18.50
C LEU A 315 -14.51 -37.76 -19.10
N ASN A 316 -13.93 -38.60 -18.25
CA ASN A 316 -13.17 -39.80 -18.63
C ASN A 316 -14.03 -41.09 -18.63
N GLU A 317 -13.41 -42.26 -18.73
CA GLU A 317 -14.08 -43.56 -18.77
C GLU A 317 -14.92 -43.88 -17.54
N HIS A 318 -14.61 -43.32 -16.36
CA HIS A 318 -15.36 -43.56 -15.13
C HIS A 318 -16.75 -42.90 -15.17
N ALA A 319 -16.98 -41.94 -16.08
CA ALA A 319 -18.28 -41.31 -16.27
C ALA A 319 -19.24 -42.12 -17.17
N GLY A 320 -18.81 -43.29 -17.68
CA GLY A 320 -19.66 -44.16 -18.50
C GLY A 320 -20.08 -43.49 -19.81
N GLN A 321 -21.38 -43.35 -20.04
CA GLN A 321 -21.93 -42.79 -21.29
C GLN A 321 -21.58 -41.31 -21.52
N TYR A 322 -21.18 -40.58 -20.48
CA TYR A 322 -20.81 -39.16 -20.59
C TYR A 322 -19.33 -38.95 -20.93
N ARG A 323 -18.58 -40.03 -21.23
CA ARG A 323 -17.17 -39.95 -21.62
C ARG A 323 -16.96 -39.00 -22.80
N GLY A 324 -15.97 -38.12 -22.68
CA GLY A 324 -15.59 -37.13 -23.68
C GLY A 324 -16.49 -35.89 -23.73
N VAL A 325 -17.51 -35.82 -22.88
CA VAL A 325 -18.40 -34.65 -22.79
C VAL A 325 -17.82 -33.63 -21.82
N GLU A 326 -17.89 -32.34 -22.16
CA GLU A 326 -17.50 -31.24 -21.29
C GLU A 326 -18.36 -31.20 -20.01
N ARG A 327 -17.75 -30.95 -18.85
CA ARG A 327 -18.39 -31.11 -17.52
C ARG A 327 -19.74 -30.42 -17.33
N PHE A 328 -19.93 -29.20 -17.84
CA PHE A 328 -21.21 -28.50 -17.71
C PHE A 328 -22.25 -29.02 -18.71
N ALA A 329 -21.83 -29.44 -19.90
CA ALA A 329 -22.71 -30.17 -20.82
C ALA A 329 -23.11 -31.54 -20.25
N ALA A 330 -22.17 -32.26 -19.62
CA ALA A 330 -22.41 -33.53 -18.95
C ALA A 330 -23.37 -33.38 -17.77
N ARG A 331 -23.27 -32.29 -16.99
CA ARG A 331 -24.23 -31.93 -15.93
C ARG A 331 -25.65 -31.88 -16.47
N LYS A 332 -25.87 -31.18 -17.59
CA LYS A 332 -27.21 -31.06 -18.20
C LYS A 332 -27.74 -32.40 -18.69
N ALA A 333 -26.90 -33.18 -19.38
CA ALA A 333 -27.27 -34.51 -19.88
C ALA A 333 -27.62 -35.47 -18.74
N LEU A 334 -26.80 -35.49 -17.68
CA LEU A 334 -27.00 -36.38 -16.54
C LEU A 334 -28.27 -36.05 -15.76
N VAL A 335 -28.57 -34.76 -15.57
CA VAL A 335 -29.82 -34.34 -14.91
C VAL A 335 -31.04 -34.79 -15.72
N ALA A 336 -31.00 -34.68 -17.05
CA ALA A 336 -32.10 -35.14 -17.90
C ALA A 336 -32.30 -36.67 -17.81
N ASP A 337 -31.21 -37.45 -17.74
CA ASP A 337 -31.28 -38.89 -17.58
C ASP A 337 -31.80 -39.30 -16.20
N LEU A 338 -31.44 -38.57 -15.13
CA LEU A 338 -32.00 -38.78 -13.79
C LEU A 338 -33.50 -38.49 -13.75
N GLU A 339 -33.97 -37.46 -14.45
CA GLU A 339 -35.40 -37.14 -14.57
C GLU A 339 -36.15 -38.22 -15.35
N ALA A 340 -35.62 -38.64 -16.50
CA ALA A 340 -36.20 -39.71 -17.31
C ALA A 340 -36.26 -41.06 -16.56
N ALA A 341 -35.28 -41.34 -15.70
CA ALA A 341 -35.24 -42.52 -14.84
C ALA A 341 -36.12 -42.40 -13.58
N GLY A 342 -36.79 -41.26 -13.35
CA GLY A 342 -37.58 -41.01 -12.14
C GLY A 342 -36.76 -40.96 -10.85
N ARG A 343 -35.45 -40.65 -10.97
CA ARG A 343 -34.51 -40.55 -9.85
C ARG A 343 -34.27 -39.11 -9.39
N LEU A 344 -34.67 -38.11 -10.18
CA LEU A 344 -34.66 -36.71 -9.76
C LEU A 344 -35.92 -36.39 -8.95
N GLU A 345 -35.77 -36.00 -7.69
CA GLU A 345 -36.89 -35.69 -6.79
C GLU A 345 -37.39 -34.25 -6.96
N LYS A 346 -36.47 -33.29 -6.89
CA LYS A 346 -36.73 -31.86 -7.06
C LYS A 346 -35.43 -31.12 -7.38
N VAL A 347 -35.58 -29.93 -7.95
CA VAL A 347 -34.49 -28.98 -8.19
C VAL A 347 -34.84 -27.68 -7.50
N GLU A 348 -33.95 -27.19 -6.64
CA GLU A 348 -34.14 -25.95 -5.90
C GLU A 348 -33.11 -24.91 -6.32
N PRO A 349 -33.48 -23.63 -6.48
CA PRO A 349 -32.50 -22.55 -6.63
C PRO A 349 -31.58 -22.48 -5.42
N TYR A 350 -30.28 -22.36 -5.64
CA TYR A 350 -29.31 -22.33 -4.55
C TYR A 350 -28.12 -21.43 -4.90
N THR A 351 -27.88 -20.44 -4.06
CA THR A 351 -26.71 -19.56 -4.18
C THR A 351 -25.62 -20.07 -3.25
N HIS A 352 -24.41 -20.24 -3.78
CA HIS A 352 -23.25 -20.63 -2.98
C HIS A 352 -21.96 -20.05 -3.54
N ALA A 353 -20.96 -20.00 -2.68
CA ALA A 353 -19.61 -19.59 -3.02
C ALA A 353 -18.95 -20.62 -3.93
N ILE A 354 -18.61 -20.22 -5.15
CA ILE A 354 -17.87 -21.02 -6.14
C ILE A 354 -16.45 -20.48 -6.25
N GLY A 355 -15.47 -21.38 -6.20
CA GLY A 355 -14.05 -21.05 -6.36
C GLY A 355 -13.68 -20.81 -7.82
N HIS A 356 -13.08 -19.65 -8.09
CA HIS A 356 -12.60 -19.24 -9.39
C HIS A 356 -11.09 -19.03 -9.36
N CYS A 357 -10.42 -19.36 -10.47
CA CYS A 357 -9.02 -19.04 -10.61
C CYS A 357 -8.88 -17.51 -10.60
N GLN A 358 -8.07 -16.97 -9.69
CA GLN A 358 -7.82 -15.53 -9.59
C GLN A 358 -7.40 -14.88 -10.92
N ARG A 359 -6.76 -15.67 -11.81
CA ARG A 359 -6.19 -15.20 -13.08
C ARG A 359 -7.15 -15.34 -14.25
N SER A 360 -7.61 -16.56 -14.55
CA SER A 360 -8.48 -16.82 -15.70
C SER A 360 -9.95 -16.54 -15.44
N ARG A 361 -10.36 -16.43 -14.16
CA ARG A 361 -11.77 -16.37 -13.71
C ARG A 361 -12.57 -17.65 -13.98
N THR A 362 -11.90 -18.73 -14.37
CA THR A 362 -12.55 -20.02 -14.65
C THR A 362 -12.84 -20.74 -13.34
N ILE A 363 -13.99 -21.41 -13.27
CA ILE A 363 -14.35 -22.27 -12.13
C ILE A 363 -13.26 -23.33 -11.95
N VAL A 364 -12.74 -23.40 -10.72
CA VAL A 364 -11.69 -24.32 -10.31
C VAL A 364 -12.30 -25.70 -10.08
N GLU A 365 -11.66 -26.72 -10.63
CA GLU A 365 -12.07 -28.11 -10.44
C GLU A 365 -11.18 -28.79 -9.40
N PRO A 366 -11.75 -29.38 -8.34
CA PRO A 366 -10.98 -30.27 -7.49
C PRO A 366 -10.69 -31.57 -8.26
N LEU A 367 -9.41 -31.89 -8.42
CA LEU A 367 -8.94 -33.09 -9.12
C LEU A 367 -7.89 -33.82 -8.31
N ILE A 368 -7.86 -35.14 -8.42
CA ILE A 368 -6.77 -35.95 -7.89
C ILE A 368 -5.59 -35.88 -8.84
N SER A 369 -4.44 -35.49 -8.32
CA SER A 369 -3.20 -35.47 -9.09
C SER A 369 -2.03 -35.83 -8.21
N MET A 370 -1.09 -36.60 -8.79
CA MET A 370 0.22 -36.83 -8.21
C MET A 370 1.04 -35.54 -8.29
N GLN A 371 1.34 -34.93 -7.14
CA GLN A 371 2.00 -33.62 -7.04
C GLN A 371 3.08 -33.63 -5.95
N TRP A 372 3.93 -32.61 -5.95
CA TRP A 372 4.94 -32.36 -4.91
C TRP A 372 4.39 -31.44 -3.84
N TRP A 373 4.59 -31.81 -2.58
CA TRP A 373 4.04 -31.15 -1.41
C TRP A 373 5.15 -30.82 -0.40
N VAL A 374 4.98 -29.71 0.31
CA VAL A 374 5.76 -29.36 1.51
C VAL A 374 4.88 -29.57 2.74
N ASP A 375 5.41 -30.25 3.77
CA ASP A 375 4.83 -30.30 5.12
C ASP A 375 4.93 -28.91 5.78
N ALA A 376 3.96 -28.07 5.44
CA ALA A 376 3.88 -26.70 5.90
C ALA A 376 3.53 -26.63 7.40
N ARG A 377 2.85 -27.65 7.95
CA ARG A 377 2.48 -27.70 9.37
C ARG A 377 3.71 -27.81 10.25
N THR A 378 4.69 -28.63 9.86
CA THR A 378 5.95 -28.74 10.59
C THR A 378 6.77 -27.44 10.50
N LEU A 379 6.85 -26.84 9.32
CA LEU A 379 7.59 -25.58 9.12
C LEU A 379 6.91 -24.36 9.79
N ALA A 380 5.59 -24.39 9.97
CA ALA A 380 4.84 -23.29 10.58
C ALA A 380 5.09 -23.15 12.08
N LYS A 381 5.40 -24.23 12.80
CA LYS A 381 5.63 -24.21 14.26
C LYS A 381 6.69 -23.18 14.70
N PRO A 382 7.95 -23.24 14.20
CA PRO A 382 8.97 -22.25 14.60
C PRO A 382 8.63 -20.83 14.11
N ALA A 383 7.85 -20.71 13.02
CA ALA A 383 7.41 -19.41 12.50
C ALA A 383 6.33 -18.75 13.38
N ILE A 384 5.40 -19.55 13.93
CA ILE A 384 4.45 -19.12 14.96
C ILE A 384 5.21 -18.69 16.20
N GLU A 385 6.15 -19.50 16.67
CA GLU A 385 6.96 -19.19 17.86
C GLU A 385 7.69 -17.85 17.72
N ALA A 386 8.33 -17.60 16.56
CA ALA A 386 9.07 -16.37 16.28
C ALA A 386 8.23 -15.09 16.36
N VAL A 387 6.92 -15.19 16.14
CA VAL A 387 6.01 -14.07 16.31
C VAL A 387 5.54 -13.98 17.76
N THR A 388 5.10 -15.10 18.35
CA THR A 388 4.59 -15.13 19.73
C THR A 388 5.63 -14.77 20.79
N ASP A 389 6.92 -15.01 20.54
CA ASP A 389 8.02 -14.65 21.44
C ASP A 389 8.61 -13.24 21.17
N GLY A 390 8.11 -12.55 20.15
CA GLY A 390 8.47 -11.17 19.82
C GLY A 390 9.77 -11.01 19.03
N ARG A 391 10.38 -12.09 18.51
CA ARG A 391 11.51 -11.99 17.56
C ARG A 391 11.10 -11.31 16.24
N ILE A 392 9.84 -11.47 15.83
CA ILE A 392 9.23 -10.79 14.68
C ILE A 392 8.06 -9.94 15.18
N LYS A 393 8.06 -8.65 14.84
CA LYS A 393 6.98 -7.72 15.23
C LYS A 393 6.20 -7.24 14.00
N PHE A 394 4.89 -7.17 14.10
CA PHE A 394 4.03 -6.65 13.05
C PHE A 394 3.65 -5.18 13.29
N VAL A 395 3.70 -4.37 12.24
CA VAL A 395 3.24 -2.98 12.24
C VAL A 395 2.19 -2.83 11.13
N PRO A 396 0.89 -2.60 11.44
CA PRO A 396 0.31 -2.53 12.78
C PRO A 396 0.14 -3.91 13.45
N GLU A 397 0.20 -3.93 14.78
CA GLU A 397 0.13 -5.14 15.63
C GLU A 397 -1.08 -6.04 15.34
N ARG A 398 -2.22 -5.46 14.91
CA ARG A 398 -3.44 -6.22 14.59
C ARG A 398 -3.25 -7.35 13.56
N PHE A 399 -2.25 -7.24 12.67
CA PHE A 399 -1.98 -8.27 11.66
C PHE A 399 -1.26 -9.50 12.24
N GLU A 400 -0.73 -9.42 13.46
CA GLU A 400 -0.17 -10.55 14.18
C GLU A 400 -1.21 -11.67 14.32
N ARG A 401 -2.41 -11.33 14.79
CA ARG A 401 -3.52 -12.29 14.93
C ARG A 401 -3.91 -12.90 13.58
N THR A 402 -3.95 -12.08 12.53
CA THR A 402 -4.26 -12.53 11.16
C THR A 402 -3.22 -13.53 10.66
N TYR A 403 -1.93 -13.25 10.90
CA TYR A 403 -0.82 -14.14 10.59
C TYR A 403 -0.92 -15.46 11.37
N LEU A 404 -1.06 -15.38 12.70
CA LEU A 404 -1.10 -16.55 13.58
C LEU A 404 -2.28 -17.48 13.26
N GLN A 405 -3.49 -16.92 13.10
CA GLN A 405 -4.67 -17.71 12.75
C GLN A 405 -4.48 -18.48 11.44
N TRP A 406 -3.81 -17.87 10.46
CA TRP A 406 -3.52 -18.53 9.19
C TRP A 406 -2.46 -19.63 9.35
N MET A 407 -1.38 -19.35 10.09
CA MET A 407 -0.30 -20.31 10.32
C MET A 407 -0.75 -21.54 11.13
N GLU A 408 -1.64 -21.36 12.12
CA GLU A 408 -2.20 -22.45 12.93
C GLU A 408 -3.08 -23.40 12.11
N ASN A 409 -3.74 -22.87 11.07
CA ASN A 409 -4.66 -23.63 10.20
C ASN A 409 -4.04 -24.03 8.86
N ILE A 410 -2.73 -23.85 8.70
CA ILE A 410 -2.03 -24.10 7.44
C ILE A 410 -2.16 -25.56 7.00
N ARG A 411 -2.37 -25.76 5.70
CA ARG A 411 -2.38 -27.07 5.03
C ARG A 411 -1.06 -27.27 4.28
N ASP A 412 -0.75 -28.52 3.96
CA ASP A 412 0.44 -28.84 3.18
C ASP A 412 0.40 -28.12 1.84
N TRP A 413 1.55 -27.61 1.44
CA TRP A 413 1.65 -26.69 0.32
C TRP A 413 2.02 -27.44 -0.94
N CYS A 414 1.13 -27.43 -1.94
CA CYS A 414 1.41 -27.94 -3.28
C CYS A 414 2.42 -27.02 -3.99
N ILE A 415 3.63 -27.53 -4.22
CA ILE A 415 4.75 -26.77 -4.80
C ILE A 415 5.02 -27.06 -6.27
N SER A 416 4.42 -28.08 -6.87
CA SER A 416 4.56 -28.35 -8.31
C SER A 416 3.53 -27.60 -9.16
N ARG A 417 3.90 -27.28 -10.40
CA ARG A 417 3.08 -26.59 -11.41
C ARG A 417 3.38 -27.15 -12.81
N GLN A 418 2.33 -27.38 -13.60
CA GLN A 418 2.40 -27.96 -14.95
C GLN A 418 2.55 -26.87 -16.04
N ILE A 419 3.48 -25.94 -15.82
CA ILE A 419 3.79 -24.83 -16.75
C ILE A 419 5.22 -24.96 -17.25
N TRP A 420 5.58 -24.20 -18.30
CA TRP A 420 6.91 -24.31 -18.90
C TRP A 420 7.91 -23.29 -18.34
N TRP A 421 7.42 -22.10 -17.95
CA TRP A 421 8.21 -21.05 -17.33
C TRP A 421 8.27 -21.20 -15.80
N GLY A 422 9.47 -21.20 -15.22
CA GLY A 422 9.69 -21.37 -13.78
C GLY A 422 10.91 -22.24 -13.47
N HIS A 423 11.27 -22.36 -12.18
CA HIS A 423 12.32 -23.28 -11.75
C HIS A 423 11.86 -24.72 -11.96
N ARG A 424 12.56 -25.51 -12.77
CA ARG A 424 12.23 -26.94 -12.90
C ARG A 424 12.52 -27.67 -11.59
N ILE A 425 11.66 -28.62 -11.25
CA ILE A 425 11.85 -29.46 -10.07
C ILE A 425 13.18 -30.24 -10.21
N PRO A 426 14.08 -30.20 -9.21
CA PRO A 426 15.41 -30.79 -9.32
C PRO A 426 15.39 -32.29 -8.99
N VAL A 427 14.52 -33.02 -9.70
CA VAL A 427 14.33 -34.45 -9.57
C VAL A 427 14.49 -35.10 -10.94
N TRP A 428 15.25 -36.20 -11.01
CA TRP A 428 15.49 -36.97 -12.22
C TRP A 428 15.03 -38.40 -12.06
N TYR A 429 14.31 -38.90 -13.05
CA TYR A 429 13.82 -40.29 -13.12
C TYR A 429 14.70 -41.08 -14.09
N CYS A 430 15.18 -42.24 -13.65
CA CYS A 430 15.92 -43.15 -14.51
C CYS A 430 14.95 -44.06 -15.27
N ASP A 431 14.94 -44.00 -16.59
CA ASP A 431 14.05 -44.84 -17.40
C ASP A 431 14.47 -46.33 -17.36
N ALA A 432 15.73 -46.62 -17.01
CA ALA A 432 16.26 -47.99 -16.94
C ALA A 432 15.91 -48.72 -15.64
N CYS A 433 15.91 -48.04 -14.49
CA CYS A 433 15.67 -48.67 -13.18
C CYS A 433 14.59 -48.01 -12.33
N GLN A 434 13.92 -46.98 -12.85
CA GLN A 434 12.88 -46.19 -12.17
C GLN A 434 13.34 -45.50 -10.87
N HIS A 435 14.65 -45.46 -10.62
CA HIS A 435 15.22 -44.75 -9.48
C HIS A 435 15.05 -43.23 -9.63
N GLN A 436 14.75 -42.57 -8.51
CA GLN A 436 14.58 -41.13 -8.42
C GLN A 436 15.82 -40.50 -7.79
N THR A 437 16.44 -39.55 -8.49
CA THR A 437 17.61 -38.80 -8.02
C THR A 437 17.24 -37.34 -7.78
N VAL A 438 17.56 -36.82 -6.59
CA VAL A 438 17.37 -35.40 -6.24
C VAL A 438 18.73 -34.73 -6.11
N ALA A 439 19.00 -33.72 -6.93
CA ALA A 439 20.34 -33.16 -7.08
C ALA A 439 20.35 -31.63 -7.22
N ILE A 440 21.37 -30.99 -6.66
CA ILE A 440 21.60 -29.53 -6.82
C ILE A 440 22.20 -29.28 -8.21
N GLU A 441 23.31 -29.96 -8.49
CA GLU A 441 23.92 -29.98 -9.82
C GLU A 441 23.15 -30.93 -10.74
N THR A 442 23.03 -30.56 -12.02
CA THR A 442 22.35 -31.40 -13.02
C THR A 442 23.13 -32.72 -13.21
N PRO A 443 22.56 -33.87 -12.84
CA PRO A 443 23.21 -35.17 -13.03
C PRO A 443 23.23 -35.54 -14.51
N THR A 444 24.27 -36.27 -14.92
CA THR A 444 24.38 -36.86 -16.27
C THR A 444 24.14 -38.37 -16.28
N ARG A 445 24.09 -38.99 -15.09
CA ARG A 445 23.85 -40.42 -14.91
C ARG A 445 23.00 -40.67 -13.67
N CYS A 446 22.23 -41.75 -13.69
CA CYS A 446 21.47 -42.24 -12.54
C CYS A 446 22.42 -42.66 -11.40
N GLU A 447 22.15 -42.21 -10.17
CA GLU A 447 23.00 -42.55 -9.00
C GLU A 447 22.94 -44.04 -8.61
N SER A 448 21.83 -44.72 -8.92
CA SER A 448 21.63 -46.15 -8.61
C SER A 448 22.25 -47.10 -9.65
N CYS A 449 21.93 -46.94 -10.94
CA CYS A 449 22.34 -47.89 -11.99
C CYS A 449 23.33 -47.32 -13.03
N ASN A 450 23.80 -46.08 -12.86
CA ASN A 450 24.76 -45.39 -13.73
C ASN A 450 24.33 -45.20 -15.21
N SER A 451 23.05 -45.42 -15.52
CA SER A 451 22.46 -45.18 -16.84
C SER A 451 22.44 -43.69 -17.18
N GLU A 452 22.65 -43.35 -18.45
CA GLU A 452 22.49 -42.00 -19.00
C GLU A 452 21.03 -41.69 -19.38
N ALA A 453 20.15 -42.71 -19.38
CA ALA A 453 18.73 -42.55 -19.66
C ALA A 453 18.00 -42.00 -18.43
N ILE A 454 18.30 -40.74 -18.10
CA ILE A 454 17.64 -39.97 -17.05
C ILE A 454 16.90 -38.79 -17.64
N ARG A 455 15.71 -38.52 -17.13
CA ARG A 455 14.89 -37.37 -17.51
C ARG A 455 14.53 -36.57 -16.26
N GLN A 456 14.65 -35.25 -16.35
CA GLN A 456 14.23 -34.37 -15.25
C GLN A 456 12.70 -34.30 -15.20
N ASP A 457 12.14 -34.14 -14.01
CA ASP A 457 10.73 -33.81 -13.80
C ASP A 457 10.34 -32.59 -14.66
N GLU A 458 9.23 -32.72 -15.38
CA GLU A 458 8.78 -31.71 -16.36
C GLU A 458 8.14 -30.50 -15.69
N ASP A 459 7.63 -30.70 -14.48
CA ASP A 459 6.99 -29.69 -13.64
C ASP A 459 7.98 -28.61 -13.20
N THR A 460 7.44 -27.42 -13.00
CA THR A 460 8.13 -26.31 -12.36
C THR A 460 7.66 -26.16 -10.92
N LEU A 461 8.45 -25.44 -10.12
CA LEU A 461 8.09 -25.04 -8.77
C LEU A 461 7.14 -23.84 -8.80
N ASP A 462 6.31 -23.75 -7.76
CA ASP A 462 5.54 -22.57 -7.40
C ASP A 462 6.48 -21.36 -7.25
N THR A 463 6.08 -20.21 -7.80
CA THR A 463 6.82 -18.96 -7.66
C THR A 463 7.07 -18.61 -6.21
N TRP A 464 6.10 -18.86 -5.32
CA TRP A 464 6.25 -18.56 -3.90
C TRP A 464 7.33 -19.41 -3.22
N PHE A 465 7.74 -20.54 -3.81
CA PHE A 465 8.86 -21.36 -3.33
C PHE A 465 10.20 -20.65 -3.52
N SER A 466 10.45 -20.05 -4.69
CA SER A 466 11.65 -19.23 -4.89
C SER A 466 11.57 -17.90 -4.15
N SER A 467 10.42 -17.23 -4.18
CA SER A 467 10.27 -15.90 -3.60
C SER A 467 10.30 -15.95 -2.07
N GLY A 468 9.92 -17.07 -1.45
CA GLY A 468 10.13 -17.31 -0.03
C GLY A 468 11.60 -17.40 0.41
N LEU A 469 12.56 -17.53 -0.52
CA LEU A 469 13.99 -17.57 -0.21
C LEU A 469 14.66 -16.18 -0.23
N TRP A 470 13.92 -15.15 -0.66
CA TRP A 470 14.43 -13.82 -0.95
C TRP A 470 15.33 -13.20 0.13
N PRO A 471 15.02 -13.30 1.45
CA PRO A 471 15.83 -12.67 2.49
C PRO A 471 17.28 -13.16 2.57
N HIS A 472 17.54 -14.40 2.15
CA HIS A 472 18.88 -15.01 2.25
C HIS A 472 19.47 -15.33 0.87
N SER A 473 18.65 -15.68 -0.13
CA SER A 473 19.12 -15.94 -1.50
C SER A 473 19.69 -14.69 -2.17
N THR A 474 19.14 -13.50 -1.88
CA THR A 474 19.65 -12.22 -2.42
C THR A 474 21.02 -11.85 -1.85
N LEU A 475 21.32 -12.33 -0.65
CA LEU A 475 22.59 -12.13 0.03
C LEU A 475 23.62 -13.22 -0.28
N GLY A 476 23.27 -14.22 -1.10
CA GLY A 476 24.21 -15.24 -1.58
C GLY A 476 24.12 -16.60 -0.86
N TRP A 477 23.11 -16.84 -0.02
CA TRP A 477 22.82 -18.20 0.45
C TRP A 477 22.55 -19.12 -0.76
N PRO A 478 23.00 -20.39 -0.79
CA PRO A 478 23.55 -21.19 0.31
C PRO A 478 25.04 -20.97 0.60
N ASP A 479 25.72 -20.13 -0.17
CA ASP A 479 27.12 -19.80 0.08
C ASP A 479 27.24 -18.86 1.29
N GLN A 480 28.34 -19.01 2.05
CA GLN A 480 28.60 -18.21 3.25
C GLN A 480 29.31 -16.91 2.89
N THR A 481 28.64 -16.09 2.07
CA THR A 481 29.16 -14.81 1.56
C THR A 481 29.32 -13.77 2.69
N ASP A 482 30.09 -12.73 2.43
CA ASP A 482 30.24 -11.63 3.38
C ASP A 482 28.96 -10.78 3.49
N ASP A 483 28.21 -10.66 2.40
CA ASP A 483 26.90 -10.00 2.39
C ASP A 483 25.90 -10.73 3.29
N LEU A 484 25.83 -12.06 3.21
CA LEU A 484 24.96 -12.85 4.09
C LEU A 484 25.32 -12.65 5.56
N LYS A 485 26.61 -12.64 5.91
CA LYS A 485 27.06 -12.42 7.30
C LYS A 485 26.78 -11.00 7.81
N ARG A 486 26.84 -10.00 6.92
CA ARG A 486 26.75 -8.58 7.29
C ARG A 486 25.31 -8.07 7.35
N PHE A 487 24.47 -8.52 6.43
CA PHE A 487 23.17 -7.92 6.17
C PHE A 487 21.97 -8.84 6.49
N TYR A 488 22.21 -10.07 6.96
CA TYR A 488 21.20 -10.97 7.52
C TYR A 488 21.36 -11.08 9.05
N PRO A 489 20.27 -11.09 9.85
CA PRO A 489 18.88 -10.88 9.43
C PRO A 489 18.64 -9.42 8.98
N THR A 490 17.59 -9.23 8.17
CA THR A 490 17.18 -7.88 7.73
C THR A 490 16.39 -7.16 8.83
N GLN A 491 16.25 -5.84 8.76
CA GLN A 491 15.62 -5.07 9.85
C GLN A 491 14.12 -4.88 9.61
N VAL A 492 13.72 -4.58 8.37
CA VAL A 492 12.32 -4.31 8.00
C VAL A 492 11.94 -5.04 6.72
N MET A 493 10.83 -5.77 6.78
CA MET A 493 10.08 -6.28 5.63
C MET A 493 8.85 -5.41 5.42
N GLU A 494 8.92 -4.52 4.43
CA GLU A 494 7.83 -3.63 4.03
C GLU A 494 7.03 -4.30 2.91
N THR A 495 5.71 -4.43 3.06
CA THR A 495 4.85 -4.89 1.97
C THR A 495 3.38 -4.58 2.18
N GLY A 496 2.54 -4.82 1.16
CA GLY A 496 1.09 -4.72 1.26
C GLY A 496 0.53 -5.89 2.06
N TYR A 497 -0.53 -5.66 2.86
CA TYR A 497 -1.15 -6.73 3.64
C TYR A 497 -1.70 -7.88 2.79
N ASP A 498 -1.88 -7.70 1.48
CA ASP A 498 -2.44 -8.70 0.59
C ASP A 498 -1.49 -9.86 0.30
N ILE A 499 -0.20 -9.73 0.62
CA ILE A 499 0.80 -10.79 0.43
C ILE A 499 1.43 -11.35 1.71
N ILE A 500 0.82 -11.09 2.87
CA ILE A 500 1.25 -11.68 4.17
C ILE A 500 1.35 -13.20 4.08
N PHE A 501 0.32 -13.85 3.55
CA PHE A 501 0.24 -15.31 3.51
C PHE A 501 1.06 -15.92 2.38
N PHE A 502 1.02 -15.27 1.20
CA PHE A 502 1.74 -15.73 0.02
C PHE A 502 3.26 -15.64 0.19
N TRP A 503 3.73 -14.58 0.86
CA TRP A 503 5.14 -14.22 0.84
C TRP A 503 5.77 -14.10 2.22
N VAL A 504 5.27 -13.22 3.09
CA VAL A 504 5.85 -13.02 4.44
C VAL A 504 5.92 -14.34 5.21
N ALA A 505 4.83 -15.10 5.24
CA ALA A 505 4.80 -16.38 5.93
C ALA A 505 5.75 -17.42 5.31
N ARG A 506 5.87 -17.47 3.99
CA ARG A 506 6.80 -18.37 3.29
C ARG A 506 8.25 -17.99 3.58
N MET A 507 8.56 -16.69 3.61
CA MET A 507 9.89 -16.20 3.99
C MET A 507 10.28 -16.57 5.41
N VAL A 508 9.36 -16.43 6.38
CA VAL A 508 9.63 -16.82 7.77
C VAL A 508 9.90 -18.32 7.87
N MET A 509 9.03 -19.17 7.33
CA MET A 509 9.19 -20.63 7.38
C MET A 509 10.51 -21.09 6.74
N LEU A 510 10.76 -20.68 5.49
CA LEU A 510 11.91 -21.18 4.74
C LEU A 510 13.23 -20.60 5.26
N SER A 511 13.24 -19.35 5.74
CA SER A 511 14.46 -18.75 6.30
C SER A 511 14.80 -19.36 7.66
N LEU A 512 13.81 -19.60 8.54
CA LEU A 512 14.06 -20.29 9.80
C LEU A 512 14.64 -21.69 9.57
N TYR A 513 14.15 -22.40 8.55
CA TYR A 513 14.70 -23.70 8.15
C TYR A 513 16.14 -23.58 7.61
N ASN A 514 16.35 -22.76 6.57
CA ASN A 514 17.64 -22.65 5.87
C ASN A 514 18.76 -21.99 6.70
N MET A 515 18.40 -21.11 7.64
CA MET A 515 19.32 -20.29 8.43
C MET A 515 19.43 -20.76 9.88
N GLY A 516 19.00 -21.99 10.19
CA GLY A 516 19.21 -22.61 11.50
C GLY A 516 18.48 -21.89 12.65
N GLY A 517 17.23 -21.45 12.40
CA GLY A 517 16.37 -20.82 13.41
C GLY A 517 16.51 -19.29 13.52
N VAL A 518 17.36 -18.66 12.69
CA VAL A 518 17.48 -17.19 12.62
C VAL A 518 16.36 -16.61 11.74
N VAL A 519 15.59 -15.67 12.29
CA VAL A 519 14.47 -15.00 11.59
C VAL A 519 14.95 -14.20 10.37
N PRO A 520 14.14 -14.04 9.31
CA PRO A 520 14.56 -13.28 8.12
C PRO A 520 14.56 -11.77 8.32
N PHE A 521 13.67 -11.26 9.18
CA PHE A 521 13.48 -9.86 9.48
C PHE A 521 12.99 -9.68 10.92
N GLU A 522 13.34 -8.56 11.54
CA GLU A 522 12.90 -8.20 12.89
C GLU A 522 11.49 -7.58 12.90
N THR A 523 11.17 -6.75 11.89
CA THR A 523 9.87 -6.06 11.79
C THR A 523 9.21 -6.31 10.44
N VAL A 524 7.91 -6.62 10.46
CA VAL A 524 7.04 -6.67 9.28
C VAL A 524 6.17 -5.41 9.27
N TYR A 525 6.48 -4.48 8.38
CA TYR A 525 5.67 -3.29 8.15
C TYR A 525 4.67 -3.56 7.03
N LEU A 526 3.38 -3.42 7.34
CA LEU A 526 2.29 -3.66 6.42
C LEU A 526 1.59 -2.36 6.08
N HIS A 527 1.69 -1.92 4.84
CA HIS A 527 0.90 -0.82 4.33
C HIS A 527 -0.47 -1.31 3.82
N GLY A 528 -1.43 -0.38 3.71
CA GLY A 528 -2.70 -0.66 3.02
C GLY A 528 -2.57 -0.55 1.50
N LEU A 529 -3.65 -0.86 0.80
CA LEU A 529 -3.67 -0.83 -0.66
C LEU A 529 -4.03 0.56 -1.18
N VAL A 530 -3.39 0.94 -2.29
CA VAL A 530 -3.83 2.10 -3.07
C VAL A 530 -5.07 1.72 -3.87
N ARG A 531 -6.17 2.43 -3.62
CA ARG A 531 -7.47 2.24 -4.24
C ARG A 531 -7.70 3.32 -5.31
N ALA A 532 -8.45 2.96 -6.34
CA ALA A 532 -8.98 3.92 -7.31
C ALA A 532 -9.92 4.94 -6.62
N PRO A 533 -10.25 6.08 -7.27
CA PRO A 533 -11.11 7.10 -6.67
C PRO A 533 -12.49 6.60 -6.19
N ASP A 534 -13.04 5.59 -6.87
CA ASP A 534 -14.28 4.90 -6.52
C ASP A 534 -14.15 3.93 -5.32
N GLY A 535 -12.93 3.71 -4.82
CA GLY A 535 -12.61 2.79 -3.73
C GLY A 535 -12.26 1.36 -4.17
N ALA A 536 -12.30 1.04 -5.46
CA ALA A 536 -11.94 -0.29 -5.95
C ALA A 536 -10.43 -0.57 -5.79
N LYS A 537 -10.05 -1.85 -5.58
CA LYS A 537 -8.64 -2.27 -5.65
C LYS A 537 -8.10 -1.92 -7.04
N MET A 538 -6.93 -1.28 -7.11
CA MET A 538 -6.20 -1.15 -8.38
C MET A 538 -5.59 -2.50 -8.75
N SER A 539 -5.90 -3.01 -9.94
CA SER A 539 -5.24 -4.19 -10.49
C SER A 539 -5.19 -4.16 -12.01
N LYS A 540 -4.16 -4.79 -12.58
CA LYS A 540 -4.05 -4.96 -14.04
C LYS A 540 -5.25 -5.69 -14.64
N SER A 541 -5.78 -6.70 -13.93
CA SER A 541 -6.95 -7.46 -14.34
C SER A 541 -8.23 -6.62 -14.46
N ARG A 542 -8.35 -5.55 -13.64
CA ARG A 542 -9.50 -4.64 -13.66
C ARG A 542 -9.30 -3.44 -14.60
N GLY A 543 -8.11 -3.28 -15.19
CA GLY A 543 -7.81 -2.18 -16.10
C GLY A 543 -7.84 -0.78 -15.45
N ASN A 544 -7.78 -0.70 -14.12
CA ASN A 544 -7.90 0.55 -13.35
C ASN A 544 -6.58 0.96 -12.66
N VAL A 545 -5.45 0.44 -13.14
CA VAL A 545 -4.11 0.80 -12.68
C VAL A 545 -3.65 2.10 -13.32
N VAL A 546 -2.98 2.93 -12.53
CA VAL A 546 -2.37 4.19 -12.96
C VAL A 546 -0.84 4.02 -12.96
N ASP A 547 -0.19 4.32 -14.08
CA ASP A 547 1.27 4.33 -14.19
C ASP A 547 1.83 5.50 -13.34
N PRO A 548 2.74 5.25 -12.39
CA PRO A 548 3.35 6.31 -11.59
C PRO A 548 4.05 7.38 -12.44
N LEU A 549 4.58 7.03 -13.62
CA LEU A 549 5.25 7.98 -14.50
C LEU A 549 4.31 9.06 -15.04
N GLU A 550 3.04 8.71 -15.32
CA GLU A 550 2.03 9.69 -15.74
C GLU A 550 1.72 10.70 -14.63
N VAL A 551 1.77 10.25 -13.37
CA VAL A 551 1.55 11.10 -12.20
C VAL A 551 2.77 11.99 -11.95
N ILE A 552 3.99 11.42 -12.01
CA ILE A 552 5.25 12.17 -11.91
C ILE A 552 5.29 13.30 -12.94
N ALA A 553 4.86 13.05 -14.18
CA ALA A 553 4.82 14.08 -15.22
C ALA A 553 3.94 15.29 -14.84
N LYS A 554 2.91 15.10 -14.00
CA LYS A 554 1.96 16.14 -13.57
C LYS A 554 2.40 16.88 -12.31
N VAL A 555 2.92 16.17 -11.31
CA VAL A 555 3.18 16.72 -9.96
C VAL A 555 4.61 16.60 -9.46
N GLY A 556 5.50 15.97 -10.24
CA GLY A 556 6.85 15.60 -9.81
C GLY A 556 6.84 14.37 -8.90
N THR A 557 8.01 13.77 -8.74
CA THR A 557 8.23 12.59 -7.89
C THR A 557 8.04 12.94 -6.42
N ASP A 558 8.56 14.07 -5.95
CA ASP A 558 8.36 14.47 -4.55
C ASP A 558 6.89 14.77 -4.22
N GLY A 559 6.15 15.36 -5.17
CA GLY A 559 4.71 15.58 -5.01
C GLY A 559 3.94 14.27 -4.89
N LEU A 560 4.33 13.26 -5.68
CA LEU A 560 3.75 11.92 -5.60
C LEU A 560 4.07 11.22 -4.27
N ARG A 561 5.33 11.22 -3.86
CA ARG A 561 5.78 10.61 -2.59
C ARG A 561 5.11 11.25 -1.39
N TYR A 562 5.02 12.58 -1.37
CA TYR A 562 4.27 13.32 -0.37
C TYR A 562 2.81 12.85 -0.30
N ALA A 563 2.13 12.76 -1.44
CA ALA A 563 0.71 12.38 -1.50
C ALA A 563 0.46 10.95 -1.05
N LEU A 564 1.40 10.04 -1.28
CA LEU A 564 1.33 8.62 -0.89
C LEU A 564 1.52 8.39 0.61
N VAL A 565 2.27 9.27 1.28
CA VAL A 565 2.54 9.17 2.73
C VAL A 565 1.57 10.02 3.55
N SER A 566 1.09 11.12 2.97
CA SER A 566 0.26 12.10 3.71
C SER A 566 -1.12 11.56 4.06
N GLY A 567 -1.45 11.63 5.35
CA GLY A 567 -2.76 11.24 5.88
C GLY A 567 -3.01 9.74 5.81
N THR A 568 -1.96 8.93 5.92
CA THR A 568 -2.05 7.46 5.92
C THR A 568 -1.38 6.85 7.13
N SER A 569 -2.09 5.90 7.76
CA SER A 569 -1.52 5.05 8.80
C SER A 569 -1.20 3.66 8.24
N PRO A 570 -0.18 2.98 8.77
CA PRO A 570 0.16 1.61 8.38
C PRO A 570 -1.09 0.71 8.41
N GLY A 571 -1.23 -0.13 7.39
CA GLY A 571 -2.31 -1.10 7.26
C GLY A 571 -3.66 -0.56 6.80
N ASN A 572 -3.80 0.75 6.59
CA ASN A 572 -5.05 1.35 6.10
C ASN A 572 -4.96 1.66 4.60
N ASP A 573 -6.01 1.30 3.87
CA ASP A 573 -6.12 1.62 2.45
C ASP A 573 -6.24 3.13 2.23
N GLN A 574 -5.74 3.59 1.09
CA GLN A 574 -5.83 5.00 0.71
C GLN A 574 -6.34 5.20 -0.71
N ARG A 575 -7.02 6.32 -0.92
CA ARG A 575 -7.42 6.80 -2.25
C ARG A 575 -6.46 7.91 -2.66
N ILE A 576 -5.94 7.81 -3.86
CA ILE A 576 -5.17 8.91 -4.47
C ILE A 576 -6.15 9.76 -5.25
N THR A 577 -6.34 11.00 -4.79
CA THR A 577 -7.17 12.02 -5.42
C THR A 577 -6.31 13.14 -5.99
N ASP A 578 -6.83 13.86 -6.98
CA ASP A 578 -6.12 14.99 -7.58
C ASP A 578 -5.75 16.05 -6.52
N ASP A 579 -6.65 16.36 -5.57
CA ASP A 579 -6.38 17.29 -4.47
C ASP A 579 -5.13 16.90 -3.63
N ARG A 580 -4.92 15.60 -3.38
CA ARG A 580 -3.74 15.12 -2.64
C ARG A 580 -2.46 15.29 -3.45
N LEU A 581 -2.52 14.98 -4.75
CA LEU A 581 -1.39 15.15 -5.67
C LEU A 581 -1.02 16.63 -5.81
N GLU A 582 -2.02 17.49 -5.96
CA GLU A 582 -1.84 18.94 -6.01
C GLU A 582 -1.26 19.49 -4.71
N SER A 583 -1.72 19.00 -3.55
CA SER A 583 -1.15 19.36 -2.26
C SER A 583 0.35 19.06 -2.18
N GLY A 584 0.80 17.89 -2.67
CA GLY A 584 2.22 17.54 -2.71
C GLY A 584 3.02 18.50 -3.58
N ARG A 585 2.56 18.75 -4.82
CA ARG A 585 3.20 19.71 -5.74
C ARG A 585 3.29 21.11 -5.14
N ASN A 586 2.19 21.58 -4.54
CA ASN A 586 2.09 22.92 -3.97
C ASN A 586 3.04 23.07 -2.77
N PHE A 587 3.20 22.02 -1.97
CA PHE A 587 4.18 22.02 -0.88
C PHE A 587 5.63 22.06 -1.38
N SER A 588 5.99 21.28 -2.40
CA SER A 588 7.32 21.38 -3.04
C SER A 588 7.60 22.81 -3.51
N ASN A 589 6.61 23.48 -4.12
CA ASN A 589 6.71 24.87 -4.55
C ASN A 589 6.84 25.86 -3.39
N LYS A 590 6.11 25.67 -2.28
CA LYS A 590 6.25 26.50 -1.08
C LYS A 590 7.64 26.36 -0.48
N LEU A 591 8.16 25.12 -0.39
CA LEU A 591 9.52 24.83 0.06
C LEU A 591 10.56 25.53 -0.79
N TRP A 592 10.45 25.41 -2.12
CA TRP A 592 11.32 26.12 -3.07
C TRP A 592 11.29 27.64 -2.89
N ASN A 593 10.11 28.24 -2.83
CA ASN A 593 9.96 29.69 -2.78
C ASN A 593 10.47 30.31 -1.47
N ALA A 594 10.17 29.68 -0.32
CA ALA A 594 10.68 30.15 0.96
C ALA A 594 12.20 29.95 1.05
N SER A 595 12.74 28.85 0.51
CA SER A 595 14.20 28.63 0.47
C SER A 595 14.92 29.62 -0.44
N ARG A 596 14.37 29.87 -1.63
CA ARG A 596 14.85 30.91 -2.55
C ARG A 596 14.91 32.28 -1.87
N PHE A 597 13.89 32.60 -1.09
CA PHE A 597 13.85 33.85 -0.33
C PHE A 597 14.98 33.92 0.71
N VAL A 598 15.17 32.87 1.52
CA VAL A 598 16.26 32.80 2.51
C VAL A 598 17.63 32.91 1.83
N LEU A 599 17.88 32.17 0.75
CA LEU A 599 19.15 32.20 0.02
C LEU A 599 19.44 33.59 -0.60
N GLN A 600 18.40 34.29 -1.08
CA GLN A 600 18.53 35.66 -1.59
C GLN A 600 18.87 36.67 -0.49
N MET A 601 18.45 36.42 0.75
CA MET A 601 18.78 37.29 1.88
C MET A 601 20.25 37.21 2.25
N VAL A 602 20.92 36.08 2.07
CA VAL A 602 22.30 35.91 2.57
C VAL A 602 23.30 36.77 1.79
N GLU A 603 24.16 37.47 2.51
CA GLU A 603 25.29 38.23 2.00
C GLU A 603 26.60 37.52 2.35
N SER A 604 27.64 37.66 1.52
CA SER A 604 28.93 36.98 1.74
C SER A 604 29.66 37.43 3.02
N SER A 605 29.23 38.55 3.61
CA SER A 605 29.76 39.10 4.86
C SER A 605 28.97 38.68 6.11
N ASP A 606 27.87 37.93 5.96
CA ASP A 606 27.04 37.51 7.08
C ASP A 606 27.79 36.49 7.97
N ASP A 607 27.74 36.69 9.29
CA ASP A 607 28.18 35.69 10.27
C ASP A 607 27.06 34.68 10.49
N LEU A 608 27.31 33.42 10.10
CA LEU A 608 26.36 32.32 10.21
C LEU A 608 26.47 31.56 11.55
N THR A 609 27.16 32.13 12.54
CA THR A 609 27.25 31.58 13.89
C THR A 609 25.92 31.75 14.63
N LEU A 610 25.35 30.65 15.10
CA LEU A 610 24.13 30.68 15.91
C LEU A 610 24.35 31.35 17.27
N PRO A 611 23.35 32.05 17.82
CA PRO A 611 23.41 32.53 19.20
C PRO A 611 23.54 31.37 20.17
N ALA A 612 24.10 31.62 21.37
CA ALA A 612 24.14 30.62 22.43
C ALA A 612 22.71 30.28 22.92
N PRO A 613 22.45 29.08 23.45
CA PRO A 613 21.14 28.72 24.00
C PRO A 613 20.60 29.76 24.98
N ALA A 614 19.30 30.03 24.93
CA ALA A 614 18.61 31.07 25.71
C ALA A 614 19.15 32.50 25.56
N THR A 615 19.96 32.78 24.53
CA THR A 615 20.43 34.13 24.19
C THR A 615 19.94 34.55 22.80
N GLY A 616 20.02 35.85 22.49
CA GLY A 616 19.50 36.42 21.23
C GLY A 616 18.09 36.97 21.35
N ALA A 617 17.49 37.31 20.21
CA ALA A 617 16.14 37.87 20.16
C ALA A 617 15.07 36.80 20.50
N LEU A 618 13.90 37.27 20.90
CA LEU A 618 12.79 36.41 21.34
C LEU A 618 12.35 35.42 20.25
N GLU A 619 12.15 35.91 19.04
CA GLU A 619 11.71 35.13 17.89
C GLU A 619 12.76 34.12 17.40
N ASP A 620 14.06 34.41 17.60
CA ASP A 620 15.16 33.49 17.27
C ASP A 620 15.18 32.33 18.27
N ARG A 621 15.06 32.63 19.57
CA ARG A 621 14.93 31.62 20.63
C ARG A 621 13.69 30.76 20.42
N TRP A 622 12.57 31.38 20.07
CA TRP A 622 11.30 30.70 19.79
C TRP A 622 11.44 29.67 18.66
N VAL A 623 11.88 30.10 17.46
CA VAL A 623 11.93 29.20 16.31
C VAL A 623 12.93 28.05 16.51
N LEU A 624 14.04 28.30 17.22
CA LEU A 624 15.03 27.27 17.57
C LEU A 624 14.48 26.27 18.60
N SER A 625 13.69 26.73 19.57
CA SER A 625 12.99 25.86 20.53
C SER A 625 11.97 24.96 19.82
N ARG A 626 11.17 25.55 18.92
CA ARG A 626 10.19 24.83 18.10
C ARG A 626 10.85 23.80 17.20
N LEU A 627 11.94 24.17 16.53
CA LEU A 627 12.74 23.24 15.73
C LEU A 627 13.27 22.06 16.57
N ALA A 628 13.79 22.32 17.78
CA ALA A 628 14.29 21.26 18.67
C ALA A 628 13.18 20.27 19.06
N THR A 629 11.94 20.75 19.23
CA THR A 629 10.77 19.90 19.48
C THR A 629 10.40 19.08 18.24
N VAL A 630 10.34 19.70 17.06
CA VAL A 630 9.98 19.04 15.80
C VAL A 630 11.01 17.97 15.40
N VAL A 631 12.30 18.22 15.63
CA VAL A 631 13.36 17.22 15.39
C VAL A 631 13.18 15.99 16.30
N ASP A 632 12.92 16.20 17.58
CA ASP A 632 12.69 15.12 18.56
C ASP A 632 11.44 14.31 18.21
N ASP A 633 10.31 14.99 17.97
CA ASP A 633 9.06 14.32 17.63
C ASP A 633 9.13 13.60 16.29
N SER A 634 9.68 14.22 15.24
CA SER A 634 9.85 13.58 13.93
C SER A 634 10.71 12.32 14.04
N THR A 635 11.81 12.37 14.80
CA THR A 635 12.67 11.19 15.04
C THR A 635 11.89 10.06 15.71
N ARG A 636 11.19 10.36 16.81
CA ARG A 636 10.35 9.40 17.55
C ARG A 636 9.24 8.80 16.68
N LEU A 637 8.66 9.57 15.76
CA LEU A 637 7.61 9.13 14.85
C LEU A 637 8.16 8.21 13.75
N MET A 638 9.33 8.55 13.19
CA MET A 638 10.04 7.68 12.24
C MET A 638 10.41 6.33 12.87
N GLU A 639 10.90 6.32 14.11
CA GLU A 639 11.18 5.10 14.88
C GLU A 639 9.94 4.21 15.11
N ARG A 640 8.74 4.82 15.14
CA ARG A 640 7.45 4.13 15.30
C ARG A 640 6.77 3.82 13.97
N PHE A 641 7.45 4.06 12.84
CA PHE A 641 6.91 3.91 11.49
C PHE A 641 5.68 4.79 11.19
N GLU A 642 5.55 5.93 11.88
CA GLU A 642 4.48 6.93 11.68
C GLU A 642 4.92 8.03 10.70
N LEU A 643 5.36 7.62 9.50
CA LEU A 643 5.93 8.52 8.48
C LEU A 643 4.98 9.68 8.10
N SER A 644 3.68 9.41 8.03
CA SER A 644 2.67 10.44 7.75
C SER A 644 2.65 11.53 8.82
N GLU A 645 2.82 11.15 10.07
CA GLU A 645 2.76 12.07 11.21
C GLU A 645 4.06 12.88 11.28
N ALA A 646 5.21 12.23 11.08
CA ALA A 646 6.50 12.90 10.96
C ALA A 646 6.48 13.96 9.85
N LEU A 647 6.01 13.59 8.66
CA LEU A 647 5.84 14.51 7.52
C LEU A 647 4.93 15.70 7.88
N ARG A 648 3.80 15.43 8.56
CA ARG A 648 2.85 16.47 8.93
C ARG A 648 3.51 17.50 9.86
N GLN A 649 4.20 17.05 10.90
CA GLN A 649 4.82 17.96 11.86
C GLN A 649 5.91 18.83 11.24
N VAL A 650 6.76 18.25 10.40
CA VAL A 650 7.82 19.00 9.70
C VAL A 650 7.23 19.99 8.71
N ARG A 651 6.19 19.59 7.97
CA ARG A 651 5.45 20.48 7.06
C ARG A 651 4.82 21.65 7.80
N ASP A 652 4.09 21.38 8.88
CA ASP A 652 3.35 22.40 9.64
C ASP A 652 4.33 23.38 10.28
N PHE A 653 5.43 22.88 10.86
CA PHE A 653 6.50 23.75 11.33
C PHE A 653 7.09 24.62 10.21
N PHE A 654 7.44 24.03 9.07
CA PHE A 654 8.03 24.78 7.97
C PHE A 654 7.07 25.84 7.40
N TRP A 655 5.80 25.49 7.21
CA TRP A 655 4.83 26.37 6.60
C TRP A 655 4.27 27.38 7.60
N ASP A 656 3.68 26.88 8.69
CA ASP A 656 2.84 27.66 9.59
C ASP A 656 3.64 28.35 10.71
N GLU A 657 4.89 27.96 10.96
CA GLU A 657 5.76 28.59 11.96
C GLU A 657 6.95 29.32 11.28
N PHE A 658 7.74 28.62 10.47
CA PHE A 658 8.94 29.18 9.87
C PHE A 658 8.62 30.17 8.74
N ALA A 659 7.87 29.75 7.72
CA ALA A 659 7.60 30.59 6.55
C ALA A 659 6.61 31.72 6.84
N ASP A 660 5.51 31.43 7.53
CA ASP A 660 4.44 32.40 7.75
C ASP A 660 4.73 33.39 8.90
N TRP A 661 5.63 33.06 9.84
CA TRP A 661 6.02 33.95 10.93
C TRP A 661 7.49 34.29 10.95
N TYR A 662 8.38 33.31 11.14
CA TYR A 662 9.78 33.62 11.43
C TYR A 662 10.46 34.38 10.28
N ILE A 663 10.28 33.92 9.03
CA ILE A 663 10.76 34.61 7.84
C ILE A 663 10.21 36.05 7.76
N GLU A 664 8.94 36.26 8.06
CA GLU A 664 8.31 37.59 7.98
C GLU A 664 8.78 38.54 9.10
N VAL A 665 9.04 38.04 10.31
CA VAL A 665 9.61 38.85 11.41
C VAL A 665 11.09 39.15 11.14
N ALA A 666 11.87 38.17 10.68
CA ALA A 666 13.27 38.34 10.34
C ALA A 666 13.47 39.41 9.25
N LYS A 667 12.55 39.51 8.28
CA LYS A 667 12.56 40.59 7.27
C LYS A 667 12.57 41.99 7.88
N VAL A 668 11.85 42.20 8.97
CA VAL A 668 11.75 43.52 9.62
C VAL A 668 13.11 43.91 10.21
N ARG A 669 13.73 42.99 10.95
CA ARG A 669 15.07 43.21 11.53
C ARG A 669 16.16 43.39 10.50
N VAL A 670 16.18 42.55 9.46
CA VAL A 670 17.15 42.66 8.37
C VAL A 670 17.02 44.01 7.64
N ARG A 671 15.79 44.49 7.41
CA ARG A 671 15.56 45.83 6.82
C ARG A 671 15.99 46.98 7.74
N ALA A 672 15.91 46.78 9.06
CA ALA A 672 16.39 47.73 10.06
C ALA A 672 17.93 47.70 10.23
N GLY A 673 18.64 46.82 9.51
CA GLY A 673 20.10 46.72 9.51
C GLY A 673 20.67 45.65 10.46
N ASP A 674 19.81 44.94 11.21
CA ASP A 674 20.22 43.81 12.04
C ASP A 674 20.23 42.51 11.23
N ARG A 675 21.43 41.99 10.97
CA ARG A 675 21.66 40.79 10.15
C ARG A 675 21.80 39.50 10.95
N THR A 676 21.72 39.55 12.29
CA THR A 676 21.80 38.35 13.14
C THR A 676 20.73 37.26 12.87
N PRO A 677 19.51 37.54 12.35
CA PRO A 677 18.54 36.49 12.02
C PRO A 677 18.99 35.55 10.89
N VAL A 678 19.96 35.95 10.05
CA VAL A 678 20.35 35.20 8.85
C VAL A 678 20.94 33.83 9.22
N ALA A 679 21.77 33.78 10.27
CA ALA A 679 22.33 32.53 10.79
C ALA A 679 21.23 31.53 11.17
N VAL A 680 20.18 32.02 11.83
CA VAL A 680 19.04 31.20 12.28
C VAL A 680 18.18 30.77 11.10
N LEU A 681 17.90 31.66 10.13
CA LEU A 681 17.18 31.31 8.89
C LEU A 681 17.89 30.19 8.12
N VAL A 682 19.20 30.30 7.94
CA VAL A 682 20.03 29.29 7.24
C VAL A 682 20.02 27.97 8.00
N HIS A 683 20.21 28.01 9.32
CA HIS A 683 20.21 26.81 10.14
C HIS A 683 18.86 26.09 10.13
N VAL A 684 17.76 26.81 10.39
CA VAL A 684 16.41 26.21 10.40
C VAL A 684 16.08 25.62 9.02
N LEU A 685 16.45 26.30 7.94
CA LEU A 685 16.28 25.78 6.58
C LEU A 685 17.06 24.48 6.37
N ASP A 686 18.36 24.44 6.70
CA ASP A 686 19.18 23.22 6.58
C ASP A 686 18.55 22.04 7.35
N GLN A 687 18.10 22.28 8.59
CA GLN A 687 17.49 21.23 9.41
C GLN A 687 16.16 20.74 8.82
N VAL A 688 15.29 21.63 8.34
CA VAL A 688 14.04 21.23 7.66
C VAL A 688 14.31 20.40 6.41
N LEU A 689 15.28 20.81 5.57
CA LEU A 689 15.63 20.06 4.36
C LEU A 689 16.07 18.64 4.71
N ARG A 690 16.87 18.46 5.77
CA ARG A 690 17.28 17.13 6.24
C ARG A 690 16.11 16.30 6.77
N LEU A 691 15.18 16.91 7.53
CA LEU A 691 14.00 16.23 8.05
C LEU A 691 13.07 15.75 6.93
N LEU A 692 12.91 16.54 5.85
CA LEU A 692 12.05 16.21 4.71
C LEU A 692 12.71 15.28 3.69
N HIS A 693 14.05 15.23 3.63
CA HIS A 693 14.79 14.48 2.61
C HIS A 693 14.40 13.00 2.47
N PRO A 694 14.12 12.24 3.54
CA PRO A 694 13.64 10.87 3.41
C PRO A 694 12.38 10.73 2.54
N ILE A 695 11.48 11.72 2.54
CA ILE A 695 10.20 11.64 1.83
C ILE A 695 10.22 12.42 0.52
N MET A 696 10.90 13.57 0.49
CA MET A 696 10.96 14.49 -0.65
C MET A 696 12.41 14.72 -1.09
N PRO A 697 13.11 13.70 -1.62
CA PRO A 697 14.55 13.77 -1.79
C PRO A 697 15.04 14.75 -2.85
N TYR A 698 14.23 15.10 -3.87
CA TYR A 698 14.73 15.86 -5.01
C TYR A 698 14.77 17.35 -4.75
N VAL A 699 13.64 17.95 -4.37
CA VAL A 699 13.54 19.38 -4.07
C VAL A 699 14.41 19.74 -2.88
N THR A 700 14.51 18.84 -1.88
CA THR A 700 15.34 19.09 -0.69
C THR A 700 16.82 19.09 -1.03
N GLU A 701 17.29 18.13 -1.83
CA GLU A 701 18.67 18.07 -2.27
C GLU A 701 19.02 19.25 -3.19
N GLU A 702 18.18 19.58 -4.15
CA GLU A 702 18.42 20.70 -5.08
C GLU A 702 18.56 22.05 -4.33
N ILE A 703 17.75 22.26 -3.29
CA ILE A 703 17.88 23.44 -2.42
C ILE A 703 19.14 23.34 -1.56
N TRP A 704 19.40 22.17 -0.98
CA TRP A 704 20.54 21.96 -0.08
C TRP A 704 21.89 22.13 -0.80
N GLN A 705 21.99 21.67 -2.04
CA GLN A 705 23.18 21.86 -2.88
C GLN A 705 23.51 23.35 -3.09
N ARG A 706 22.51 24.22 -3.17
CA ARG A 706 22.72 25.69 -3.17
C ARG A 706 23.10 26.20 -1.78
N LEU A 707 22.42 25.73 -0.74
CA LEU A 707 22.66 26.14 0.64
C LEU A 707 24.11 25.88 1.08
N VAL A 708 24.67 24.70 0.75
CA VAL A 708 26.03 24.32 1.16
C VAL A 708 27.14 25.09 0.45
N THR A 709 26.84 25.82 -0.63
CA THR A 709 27.80 26.77 -1.22
C THR A 709 28.03 27.98 -0.33
N ILE A 710 27.05 28.32 0.52
CA ILE A 710 27.09 29.44 1.45
C ILE A 710 27.49 28.96 2.86
N SER A 711 26.85 27.88 3.31
CA SER A 711 27.06 27.29 4.64
C SER A 711 27.48 25.83 4.48
N PRO A 712 28.79 25.55 4.28
CA PRO A 712 29.28 24.19 4.08
C PRO A 712 28.83 23.25 5.20
N ASP A 713 28.53 22.00 4.83
CA ASP A 713 28.16 20.97 5.80
C ASP A 713 29.31 20.74 6.81
N PRO A 714 29.06 20.83 8.13
CA PRO A 714 30.10 20.63 9.13
C PRO A 714 30.74 19.23 9.09
N GLY A 715 30.00 18.23 8.61
CA GLY A 715 30.47 16.85 8.43
C GLY A 715 31.20 16.63 7.09
N GLY A 716 31.28 17.64 6.22
CA GLY A 716 31.89 17.53 4.90
C GLY A 716 31.07 16.69 3.91
N ALA A 717 29.77 16.51 4.14
CA ALA A 717 28.91 15.79 3.21
C ALA A 717 28.83 16.51 1.85
N SER A 718 28.89 15.72 0.76
CA SER A 718 28.78 16.25 -0.62
C SER A 718 27.37 16.18 -1.18
N ALA A 719 26.47 15.43 -0.52
CA ALA A 719 25.07 15.27 -0.89
C ALA A 719 24.21 15.18 0.39
N LEU A 720 22.98 15.68 0.32
CA LEU A 720 22.04 15.64 1.43
C LEU A 720 21.68 14.20 1.82
N ILE A 721 21.56 13.31 0.83
CA ILE A 721 21.31 11.87 1.04
C ILE A 721 22.35 11.16 1.91
N VAL A 722 23.57 11.72 2.06
CA VAL A 722 24.63 11.21 2.95
C VAL A 722 25.01 12.19 4.07
N ALA A 723 24.26 13.29 4.20
CA ALA A 723 24.45 14.24 5.28
C ALA A 723 23.77 13.72 6.56
N ARG A 724 24.27 14.14 7.74
CA ARG A 724 23.72 13.67 9.01
C ARG A 724 22.29 14.13 9.23
N TYR A 725 21.43 13.22 9.69
CA TYR A 725 20.08 13.55 10.14
C TYR A 725 20.15 14.44 11.39
N PRO A 726 19.23 15.40 11.58
CA PRO A 726 19.21 16.27 12.74
C PRO A 726 19.15 15.51 14.06
N LEU A 727 19.87 16.00 15.07
CA LEU A 727 19.76 15.55 16.45
C LEU A 727 19.01 16.61 17.26
N ALA A 728 18.15 16.19 18.18
CA ALA A 728 17.39 17.10 19.01
C ALA A 728 18.32 17.90 19.93
N ALA A 729 18.41 19.22 19.69
CA ALA A 729 19.15 20.15 20.53
C ALA A 729 18.31 20.54 21.76
N THR A 730 18.13 19.61 22.71
CA THR A 730 17.25 19.80 23.89
C THR A 730 17.59 21.04 24.73
N GLU A 731 18.85 21.45 24.73
CA GLU A 731 19.34 22.68 25.38
C GLU A 731 18.78 23.97 24.75
N ARG A 732 18.24 23.91 23.53
CA ARG A 732 17.58 25.02 22.84
C ARG A 732 16.11 25.17 23.22
N ARG A 733 15.51 24.22 23.94
CA ARG A 733 14.11 24.30 24.37
C ARG A 733 13.91 25.48 25.32
N ASP A 734 12.88 26.27 25.05
CA ASP A 734 12.63 27.56 25.68
C ASP A 734 11.11 27.83 25.74
N GLU A 735 10.45 27.20 26.72
CA GLU A 735 9.00 27.34 26.94
C GLU A 735 8.57 28.79 27.21
N ASP A 736 9.48 29.61 27.75
CA ASP A 736 9.23 31.04 27.98
C ASP A 736 9.18 31.81 26.66
N ALA A 737 10.15 31.58 25.76
CA ALA A 737 10.12 32.16 24.42
C ALA A 737 8.89 31.71 23.63
N GLU A 738 8.51 30.43 23.72
CA GLU A 738 7.29 29.90 23.10
C GLU A 738 6.02 30.57 23.60
N ARG A 739 5.89 30.73 24.92
CA ARG A 739 4.73 31.42 25.51
C ARG A 739 4.67 32.89 25.10
N GLN A 740 5.80 33.59 25.15
CA GLN A 740 5.86 35.02 24.85
C GLN A 740 5.62 35.30 23.37
N PHE A 741 6.26 34.56 22.47
CA PHE A 741 6.05 34.72 21.03
C PHE A 741 4.66 34.25 20.61
N GLY A 742 4.14 33.18 21.20
CA GLY A 742 2.75 32.73 21.00
C GLY A 742 1.72 33.82 21.31
N ALA A 743 1.91 34.56 22.40
CA ALA A 743 1.07 35.71 22.72
C ALA A 743 1.13 36.80 21.64
N VAL A 744 2.33 37.09 21.10
CA VAL A 744 2.50 38.04 20.00
C VAL A 744 1.80 37.58 18.72
N GLN A 745 1.86 36.28 18.40
CA GLN A 745 1.12 35.71 17.28
C GLN A 745 -0.39 35.90 17.45
N ASP A 746 -0.91 35.68 18.66
CA ASP A 746 -2.32 35.85 18.97
C ASP A 746 -2.76 37.31 18.88
N PHE A 747 -1.93 38.27 19.32
CA PHE A 747 -2.21 39.70 19.11
C PHE A 747 -2.28 40.03 17.61
N ILE A 748 -1.33 39.54 16.82
CA ILE A 748 -1.30 39.77 15.37
C ILE A 748 -2.55 39.16 14.69
N ARG A 749 -2.91 37.93 15.05
CA ARG A 749 -4.14 37.27 14.56
C ARG A 749 -5.37 38.05 14.98
N GLY A 750 -5.45 38.50 16.23
CA GLY A 750 -6.55 39.32 16.74
C GLY A 750 -6.77 40.60 15.92
N ILE A 751 -5.70 41.37 15.68
CA ILE A 751 -5.75 42.59 14.85
C ILE A 751 -6.20 42.24 13.42
N ARG A 752 -5.59 41.21 12.80
CA ARG A 752 -5.93 40.79 11.43
C ARG A 752 -7.37 40.31 11.31
N ASN A 753 -7.87 39.57 12.29
CA ASN A 753 -9.24 39.07 12.32
C ASN A 753 -10.24 40.22 12.41
N ILE A 754 -10.01 41.19 13.31
CA ILE A 754 -10.87 42.39 13.39
C ILE A 754 -10.84 43.14 12.05
N ARG A 755 -9.67 43.32 11.44
CA ARG A 755 -9.55 43.97 10.12
C ARG A 755 -10.31 43.22 9.03
N ALA A 756 -10.21 41.89 8.99
CA ALA A 756 -10.92 41.06 8.03
C ALA A 756 -12.44 41.11 8.24
N GLU A 757 -12.89 41.00 9.49
CA GLU A 757 -14.31 41.09 9.88
C GLU A 757 -14.90 42.44 9.48
N LYS A 758 -14.18 43.53 9.76
CA LYS A 758 -14.57 44.89 9.37
C LYS A 758 -14.21 45.25 7.93
N ARG A 759 -13.72 44.29 7.14
CA ARG A 759 -13.36 44.43 5.72
C ARG A 759 -12.44 45.62 5.44
N VAL A 760 -11.52 45.89 6.36
CA VAL A 760 -10.49 46.91 6.22
C VAL A 760 -9.57 46.53 5.07
N ASP A 761 -9.28 47.49 4.18
CA ASP A 761 -8.32 47.30 3.09
C ASP A 761 -6.97 46.80 3.63
N ALA A 762 -6.39 45.78 2.97
CA ALA A 762 -5.19 45.11 3.45
C ALA A 762 -3.96 46.04 3.54
N GLY A 763 -3.87 47.05 2.66
CA GLY A 763 -2.77 48.02 2.64
C GLY A 763 -2.95 49.19 3.60
N ARG A 764 -4.16 49.43 4.11
CA ARG A 764 -4.47 50.53 5.03
C ARG A 764 -3.82 50.33 6.40
N TRP A 765 -3.20 51.41 6.90
CA TRP A 765 -2.71 51.48 8.28
C TRP A 765 -3.84 51.87 9.24
N VAL A 766 -3.98 51.15 10.35
CA VAL A 766 -4.99 51.41 11.38
C VAL A 766 -4.36 51.64 12.74
N GLU A 767 -5.00 52.42 13.60
CA GLU A 767 -4.60 52.51 15.01
C GLU A 767 -5.02 51.23 15.74
N ALA A 768 -4.16 50.74 16.64
CA ALA A 768 -4.46 49.58 17.46
C ALA A 768 -3.84 49.68 18.85
N TYR A 769 -4.47 49.00 19.80
CA TYR A 769 -4.00 48.86 21.18
C TYR A 769 -3.86 47.37 21.51
N ILE A 770 -2.74 47.01 22.13
CA ILE A 770 -2.54 45.70 22.77
C ILE A 770 -2.54 45.96 24.27
N VAL A 771 -3.49 45.36 24.96
CA VAL A 771 -3.56 45.38 26.43
C VAL A 771 -3.09 44.02 26.92
N ALA A 772 -1.95 43.98 27.58
CA ALA A 772 -1.40 42.75 28.13
C ALA A 772 -0.61 43.05 29.41
N ALA A 773 -0.70 42.21 30.44
CA ALA A 773 0.06 42.40 31.68
C ALA A 773 1.42 41.69 31.60
N ASP A 774 1.40 40.37 31.37
CA ASP A 774 2.57 39.50 31.55
C ASP A 774 3.47 39.39 30.32
N VAL A 775 3.01 39.85 29.16
CA VAL A 775 3.75 39.77 27.87
C VAL A 775 4.00 41.15 27.26
N THR A 776 3.81 42.23 28.03
CA THR A 776 4.02 43.63 27.59
C THR A 776 5.42 43.83 27.02
N ALA A 777 6.44 43.28 27.68
CA ALA A 777 7.83 43.41 27.26
C ALA A 777 8.05 42.76 25.88
N ALA A 778 7.56 41.54 25.69
CA ALA A 778 7.66 40.82 24.41
C ALA A 778 6.95 41.58 23.28
N ALA A 779 5.72 42.04 23.51
CA ALA A 779 4.98 42.83 22.53
C ALA A 779 5.71 44.15 22.20
N THR A 780 6.30 44.81 23.20
CA THR A 780 7.06 46.05 23.02
C THR A 780 8.33 45.81 22.20
N THR A 781 9.09 44.75 22.51
CA THR A 781 10.29 44.37 21.74
C THR A 781 9.96 44.09 20.27
N LEU A 782 8.81 43.47 20.00
CA LEU A 782 8.36 43.13 18.65
C LEU A 782 7.41 44.15 18.04
N GLN A 783 7.32 45.37 18.60
CA GLN A 783 6.34 46.38 18.16
C GLN A 783 6.41 46.63 16.65
N GLU A 784 7.60 46.89 16.10
CA GLU A 784 7.76 47.17 14.67
C GLU A 784 7.31 45.98 13.79
N ALA A 785 7.55 44.75 14.24
CA ALA A 785 7.10 43.56 13.56
C ALA A 785 5.56 43.45 13.58
N ILE A 786 4.94 43.66 14.75
CA ILE A 786 3.48 43.65 14.90
C ILE A 786 2.85 44.73 14.01
N GLU A 787 3.37 45.95 14.05
CA GLU A 787 2.91 47.07 13.22
C GLU A 787 2.94 46.71 11.74
N ASN A 788 4.06 46.20 11.23
CA ASN A 788 4.22 45.84 9.82
C ASN A 788 3.33 44.67 9.40
N LEU A 789 3.26 43.61 10.20
CA LEU A 789 2.49 42.40 9.91
C LEU A 789 0.99 42.66 9.97
N CYS A 790 0.55 43.59 10.81
CA CYS A 790 -0.86 43.93 10.98
C CYS A 790 -1.28 45.21 10.27
N ARG A 791 -0.36 45.92 9.60
CA ARG A 791 -0.54 47.33 9.18
C ARG A 791 -1.21 48.16 10.27
N ALA A 792 -0.67 48.14 11.48
CA ALA A 792 -1.24 48.86 12.62
C ALA A 792 -0.28 49.98 13.05
N ARG A 793 -0.58 51.25 12.74
CA ARG A 793 0.21 52.42 13.16
C ARG A 793 -0.72 53.63 13.42
N PRO A 794 -0.62 54.29 14.59
CA PRO A 794 0.24 53.93 15.73
C PRO A 794 -0.25 52.66 16.43
N LEU A 795 0.69 51.88 16.98
CA LEU A 795 0.39 50.74 17.86
C LEU A 795 0.72 51.12 19.30
N HIS A 796 -0.26 50.99 20.19
CA HIS A 796 -0.14 51.30 21.61
C HIS A 796 -0.10 50.01 22.42
N ILE A 797 0.95 49.80 23.20
CA ILE A 797 1.10 48.60 24.04
C ILE A 797 1.00 49.04 25.49
N VAL A 798 -0.01 48.55 26.19
CA VAL A 798 -0.37 49.01 27.54
C VAL A 798 -0.59 47.85 28.50
N ALA A 799 -0.27 48.07 29.78
CA ALA A 799 -0.37 47.03 30.81
C ALA A 799 -1.80 46.80 31.32
N THR A 800 -2.66 47.83 31.24
CA THR A 800 -4.02 47.82 31.80
C THR A 800 -5.05 48.29 30.79
N ALA A 801 -6.27 47.77 30.89
CA ALA A 801 -7.35 48.09 29.96
C ALA A 801 -7.78 49.56 30.04
N ASP A 802 -7.63 50.21 31.20
CA ASP A 802 -7.97 51.61 31.42
C ASP A 802 -7.15 52.58 30.55
N ALA A 803 -6.01 52.13 30.02
CA ALA A 803 -5.16 52.91 29.13
C ALA A 803 -5.50 52.72 27.63
N ALA A 804 -6.50 51.90 27.30
CA ALA A 804 -7.03 51.75 25.95
C ALA A 804 -8.43 52.40 25.83
N PRO A 805 -8.82 52.87 24.63
CA PRO A 805 -10.16 53.41 24.43
C PRO A 805 -11.24 52.36 24.71
N SER A 806 -12.31 52.76 25.40
CA SER A 806 -13.42 51.87 25.78
C SER A 806 -14.70 52.11 24.98
N GLU A 807 -14.83 53.26 24.30
CA GLU A 807 -15.99 53.62 23.50
C GLU A 807 -15.64 53.65 22.01
N GLY A 808 -16.57 53.22 21.16
CA GLY A 808 -16.38 53.23 19.71
C GLY A 808 -15.23 52.35 19.23
N VAL A 809 -15.04 51.19 19.86
CA VAL A 809 -13.96 50.24 19.59
C VAL A 809 -14.48 48.86 19.20
N VAL A 810 -13.62 48.08 18.53
CA VAL A 810 -13.78 46.64 18.38
C VAL A 810 -12.68 45.95 19.18
N THR A 811 -13.07 45.01 20.03
CA THR A 811 -12.16 44.32 20.94
C THR A 811 -12.16 42.83 20.64
N SER A 812 -10.96 42.23 20.62
CA SER A 812 -10.77 40.78 20.61
C SER A 812 -10.12 40.36 21.93
N VAL A 813 -10.81 39.52 22.70
CA VAL A 813 -10.28 38.96 23.95
C VAL A 813 -9.45 37.72 23.63
N LEU A 814 -8.25 37.65 24.18
CA LEU A 814 -7.29 36.57 23.99
C LEU A 814 -6.88 35.99 25.36
N ALA A 815 -6.18 34.85 25.36
CA ALA A 815 -5.77 34.21 26.60
C ALA A 815 -4.76 35.06 27.41
N THR A 816 -3.89 35.80 26.73
CA THR A 816 -2.76 36.55 27.32
C THR A 816 -2.99 38.07 27.35
N GLY A 817 -4.17 38.54 26.94
CA GLY A 817 -4.49 39.96 26.86
C GLY A 817 -5.70 40.22 25.97
N LEU A 818 -5.84 41.45 25.49
CA LEU A 818 -6.86 41.81 24.51
C LEU A 818 -6.33 42.83 23.51
N VAL A 819 -6.89 42.79 22.31
CA VAL A 819 -6.60 43.71 21.22
C VAL A 819 -7.78 44.64 21.05
N VAL A 820 -7.53 45.95 20.96
CA VAL A 820 -8.56 46.97 20.77
C VAL A 820 -8.24 47.80 19.54
N LEU A 821 -9.18 47.91 18.60
CA LEU A 821 -9.08 48.80 17.45
C LEU A 821 -10.17 49.87 17.55
N PRO A 822 -9.82 51.17 17.60
CA PRO A 822 -10.79 52.25 17.44
C PRO A 822 -11.52 52.11 16.11
N MET A 823 -12.85 52.22 16.11
CA MET A 823 -13.66 52.21 14.88
C MET A 823 -13.32 53.41 14.00
N ALA A 824 -12.98 54.53 14.64
CA ALA A 824 -12.48 55.73 13.96
C ALA A 824 -11.20 55.39 13.18
N GLY A 825 -11.29 55.35 11.85
CA GLY A 825 -10.15 55.11 10.96
C GLY A 825 -10.06 53.70 10.37
N LEU A 826 -10.93 52.74 10.74
CA LEU A 826 -10.97 51.40 10.13
C LEU A 826 -11.48 51.41 8.69
N PHE A 827 -12.50 52.22 8.42
CA PHE A 827 -13.08 52.44 7.11
C PHE A 827 -13.31 53.94 6.90
N ASP A 828 -13.50 54.36 5.66
CA ASP A 828 -14.03 55.71 5.39
C ASP A 828 -15.55 55.63 5.52
N PRO A 829 -16.17 56.25 6.55
CA PRO A 829 -17.61 56.15 6.76
C PRO A 829 -18.42 56.63 5.56
N ALA A 830 -17.93 57.64 4.82
CA ALA A 830 -18.62 58.15 3.65
C ALA A 830 -18.50 57.17 2.45
N ALA A 831 -17.32 56.61 2.23
CA ALA A 831 -17.13 55.62 1.16
C ALA A 831 -17.83 54.28 1.46
N GLU A 832 -17.84 53.84 2.72
CA GLU A 832 -18.51 52.62 3.15
C GLU A 832 -20.03 52.78 3.13
N ARG A 833 -20.54 53.94 3.56
CA ARG A 833 -21.95 54.32 3.37
C ARG A 833 -22.33 54.32 1.90
N ALA A 834 -21.55 54.95 1.03
CA ALA A 834 -21.80 54.97 -0.41
C ALA A 834 -21.73 53.56 -1.03
N ARG A 835 -20.84 52.68 -0.54
CA ARG A 835 -20.72 51.29 -0.98
C ARG A 835 -21.94 50.47 -0.56
N ILE A 836 -22.37 50.59 0.70
CA ILE A 836 -23.56 49.89 1.20
C ILE A 836 -24.82 50.42 0.53
N GLU A 837 -24.95 51.74 0.34
CA GLU A 837 -26.03 52.36 -0.43
C GLU A 837 -26.06 51.82 -1.87
N LYS A 838 -24.91 51.67 -2.52
CA LYS A 838 -24.81 51.04 -3.85
C LYS A 838 -25.24 49.57 -3.83
N GLN A 839 -24.80 48.79 -2.85
CA GLN A 839 -25.20 47.38 -2.71
C GLN A 839 -26.69 47.24 -2.40
N ILE A 840 -27.25 48.13 -1.58
CA ILE A 840 -28.69 48.22 -1.32
C ILE A 840 -29.41 48.48 -2.64
N ALA A 841 -28.98 49.45 -3.45
CA ALA A 841 -29.61 49.73 -4.73
C ALA A 841 -29.54 48.55 -5.73
N GLU A 842 -28.41 47.83 -5.77
CA GLU A 842 -28.24 46.63 -6.61
C GLU A 842 -29.16 45.48 -6.17
N VAL A 843 -29.24 45.21 -4.86
CA VAL A 843 -30.08 44.15 -4.28
C VAL A 843 -31.56 44.55 -4.36
N GLU A 844 -31.92 45.81 -4.17
CA GLU A 844 -33.28 46.33 -4.39
C GLU A 844 -33.73 46.15 -5.84
N ALA A 845 -32.85 46.40 -6.80
CA ALA A 845 -33.13 46.15 -8.21
C ALA A 845 -33.30 44.64 -8.51
N GLU A 846 -32.53 43.78 -7.84
CA GLU A 846 -32.69 42.32 -7.94
C GLU A 846 -34.03 41.84 -7.35
N VAL A 847 -34.36 42.29 -6.14
CA VAL A 847 -35.65 42.04 -5.48
C VAL A 847 -36.80 42.50 -6.37
N GLY A 848 -36.74 43.72 -6.90
CA GLY A 848 -37.77 44.25 -7.79
C GLY A 848 -37.93 43.44 -9.08
N ARG A 849 -36.84 42.95 -9.70
CA ARG A 849 -36.92 42.05 -10.87
C ARG A 849 -37.57 40.71 -10.54
N GLN A 850 -37.20 40.13 -9.41
CA GLN A 850 -37.74 38.83 -8.96
C GLN A 850 -39.21 38.95 -8.56
N GLU A 851 -39.60 40.02 -7.87
CA GLU A 851 -41.00 40.33 -7.54
C GLU A 851 -41.84 40.58 -8.79
N ALA A 852 -41.34 41.33 -9.78
CA ALA A 852 -42.02 41.54 -11.05
C ALA A 852 -42.22 40.23 -11.84
N LYS A 853 -41.23 39.33 -11.77
CA LYS A 853 -41.30 38.01 -12.41
C LYS A 853 -42.31 37.08 -11.71
N LEU A 854 -42.32 37.07 -10.38
CA LEU A 854 -43.21 36.24 -9.56
C LEU A 854 -44.66 36.78 -9.46
N SER A 855 -44.86 38.09 -9.65
CA SER A 855 -46.19 38.71 -9.73
C SER A 855 -46.85 38.59 -11.11
N ASN A 856 -46.11 38.15 -12.12
CA ASN A 856 -46.66 37.88 -13.45
C ASN A 856 -47.45 36.57 -13.46
N GLU A 857 -48.78 36.64 -13.54
CA GLU A 857 -49.66 35.48 -13.58
C GLU A 857 -49.33 34.49 -14.70
N ALA A 858 -48.85 34.96 -15.85
CA ALA A 858 -48.46 34.08 -16.97
C ALA A 858 -47.18 33.29 -16.68
N PHE A 859 -46.25 33.84 -15.90
CA PHE A 859 -45.04 33.13 -15.46
C PHE A 859 -45.39 32.11 -14.38
N ARG A 860 -46.20 32.52 -13.38
CA ARG A 860 -46.57 31.66 -12.25
C ARG A 860 -47.45 30.46 -12.66
N SER A 861 -48.24 30.61 -13.72
CA SER A 861 -49.13 29.55 -14.22
C SER A 861 -48.49 28.64 -15.28
N LYS A 862 -47.45 29.10 -16.00
CA LYS A 862 -46.83 28.33 -17.10
C LYS A 862 -45.44 27.79 -16.81
N ALA A 863 -44.72 28.32 -15.83
CA ALA A 863 -43.38 27.82 -15.49
C ALA A 863 -43.47 26.53 -14.64
N PRO A 864 -42.53 25.58 -14.79
CA PRO A 864 -42.43 24.41 -13.92
C PRO A 864 -42.31 24.78 -12.43
N ALA A 865 -42.90 23.96 -11.54
CA ALA A 865 -42.98 24.25 -10.10
C ALA A 865 -41.60 24.38 -9.42
N ASP A 866 -40.60 23.61 -9.88
CA ASP A 866 -39.21 23.69 -9.41
C ASP A 866 -38.52 25.00 -9.81
N VAL A 867 -38.87 25.55 -10.97
CA VAL A 867 -38.37 26.85 -11.44
C VAL A 867 -39.00 27.99 -10.66
N VAL A 868 -40.30 27.92 -10.36
CA VAL A 868 -40.98 28.91 -9.50
C VAL A 868 -40.42 28.87 -8.08
N GLY A 869 -40.25 27.68 -7.50
CA GLY A 869 -39.67 27.51 -6.17
C GLY A 869 -38.25 28.06 -6.04
N LYS A 870 -37.38 27.83 -7.04
CA LYS A 870 -36.03 28.41 -7.08
C LYS A 870 -36.03 29.95 -7.13
N GLU A 871 -36.99 30.56 -7.81
CA GLU A 871 -37.09 32.03 -7.86
C GLU A 871 -37.67 32.61 -6.57
N GLU A 872 -38.59 31.90 -5.89
CA GLU A 872 -39.10 32.28 -4.56
C GLU A 872 -37.99 32.19 -3.49
N GLU A 873 -37.14 31.16 -3.53
CA GLU A 873 -35.98 31.00 -2.64
C GLU A 873 -34.90 32.07 -2.88
N ARG A 874 -34.65 32.41 -4.15
CA ARG A 874 -33.77 33.53 -4.52
C ARG A 874 -34.30 34.86 -3.98
N LEU A 875 -35.61 35.11 -4.09
CA LEU A 875 -36.24 36.32 -3.55
C LEU A 875 -36.12 36.39 -2.02
N ALA A 876 -36.37 35.28 -1.33
CA ALA A 876 -36.22 35.21 0.13
C ALA A 876 -34.77 35.52 0.55
N THR A 877 -33.79 34.91 -0.12
CA THR A 877 -32.35 35.14 0.14
C THR A 877 -31.96 36.60 -0.12
N ALA A 878 -32.41 37.19 -1.22
CA ALA A 878 -32.14 38.58 -1.57
C ALA A 878 -32.76 39.56 -0.56
N ARG A 879 -33.98 39.29 -0.06
CA ARG A 879 -34.62 40.10 0.99
C ARG A 879 -33.88 40.05 2.32
N THR A 880 -33.47 38.87 2.78
CA THR A 880 -32.65 38.73 4.00
C THR A 880 -31.32 39.49 3.87
N ARG A 881 -30.69 39.42 2.70
CA ARG A 881 -29.46 40.18 2.42
C ARG A 881 -29.71 41.69 2.44
N LEU A 882 -30.84 42.15 1.90
CA LEU A 882 -31.23 43.56 1.89
C LEU A 882 -31.49 44.09 3.31
N GLU A 883 -32.17 43.31 4.16
CA GLU A 883 -32.36 43.65 5.57
C GLU A 883 -31.03 43.76 6.30
N GLY A 884 -30.10 42.81 6.10
CA GLY A 884 -28.77 42.87 6.68
C GLY A 884 -27.98 44.11 6.24
N LEU A 885 -28.02 44.47 4.95
CA LEU A 885 -27.35 45.66 4.44
C LEU A 885 -27.95 46.96 5.00
N ARG A 886 -29.28 47.03 5.18
CA ARG A 886 -29.96 48.20 5.79
C ARG A 886 -29.64 48.32 7.28
N ALA A 887 -29.53 47.20 8.01
CA ALA A 887 -29.09 47.20 9.40
C ALA A 887 -27.64 47.71 9.51
N SER A 888 -26.72 47.23 8.67
CA SER A 888 -25.33 47.73 8.63
C SER A 888 -25.23 49.20 8.22
N LEU A 889 -26.11 49.70 7.33
CA LEU A 889 -26.17 51.13 7.00
C LEU A 889 -26.57 51.99 8.22
N THR A 890 -27.38 51.43 9.12
CA THR A 890 -27.85 52.10 10.35
C THR A 890 -26.76 52.10 11.42
N GLU A 891 -25.90 51.07 11.48
CA GLU A 891 -24.76 51.00 12.42
C GLU A 891 -23.59 51.93 12.06
N ILE A 892 -23.52 52.40 10.81
CA ILE A 892 -22.44 53.30 10.32
C ILE A 892 -22.81 54.80 10.45
N GLY A 893 -24.10 55.10 10.62
CA GLY A 893 -24.61 56.46 10.86
C GLY A 893 -24.67 56.79 12.34
#